data_AF-A0A9P3GLC1-F1
#
_entry.id   AF-A0A9P3GLC1-F1
#
_cell.length_a   1.000
_cell.length_b   1.000
_cell.length_c   1.000
_cell.angle_alpha   90.00
_cell.angle_beta   90.00
_cell.angle_gamma   90.00
#
_symmetry.space_group_name_H-M   'P 1'
#
loop_
_entity.id
_entity.type
_entity.pdbx_description
1 polymer ?
#
loop_
_entity_poly.entity_id
_entity_poly.type
_entity_poly.pdbx_seq_one_letter_code
_entity_poly.pdbx_strand_id
1 'polypeptide(L)'
;MPSTFAIASTYKACKRTSPLTAPGLMPLSLGTCLPEETINAILVQLHDGGAWDPPPKHGLASCGLVCRHWAQTIRPMLFQRIALRSASDVDELFALLAAPPLFGRTLRQCIHALHIVEDCATLPRTSWSHRPLLRLRPPVEVNWTLDGATALAGGCASPLPFLSLPRGLPMKTARVSQVTISGVHLSTRHLWKLLCQLPLERLHLKDIIFNDETPDLSITQQSWNRRTSELHSVQMTRCITRATNLTLWLELVCFLFAKCGRQPMDHSFQTSLTSFFNLCAALHEWNFAENMPMLSVHAVWRDIDDETDGSTTFLGYRYVLENVASMHIWTNDWYNKPPHISLATFTCPDVDIAAVDALLGKLLSAITTMADGSTYPLTVRCISMESCRRLLGGVLEGRVLARVPTLLTRLIYIGVPLEAEYALQEIMSAPSFIGEDDGRIILTTEQRVEWVLKKSRDANGKRVNRRDEYLQELQNVVQRAGRSIPEEIIRIILGKLCNGYLGDCSEPKRGLASCSQTCRYWARLSRPVLFFCITLRSADDVGSLLEFLDAHDFLGCSIKDCLKFLHIEEDRTVSIVPWGHQVMLRLSHKVEALDISWKFKGASILPKQLLSLKHGRASLPISILPRTLPSPSSPPLERLILCNVQLPTVDVMAAMMRRTLIRDITFDNVTLPAGYTASELSLQPLHRRYGIPICVTVRSSIEDIARLPSWIRLCDLFCTSREYPLVDTEFEALAAQYLERLVSLHSAQKKITQLTLDYFTAGRCQEPERHFQYTLCDGPVEEPLRIAELQIERDTPQSIPPRFTDVVWRCPSTDDTQAFALVQQFEATVVEMASPTIPRTVLEGVDREFARAFVRGILEGNILGTFAAWPSLVTVDIATGGDTNLRMTLEEILAAPTHCGGADEGDPLTLEQRTEWVLCGGLALKHAHLQKLNLRSSYIQDVSTASHTSGESTKNHDVEEDLETEA
;
A
#
# COMPACT_ATOMS: atom_id res chain seq x y z
N MET A 1 -38.40 25.87 -8.07
CA MET A 1 -38.27 27.34 -8.20
C MET A 1 -39.45 27.99 -7.50
N PRO A 2 -39.33 29.19 -6.91
CA PRO A 2 -38.14 30.03 -6.75
C PRO A 2 -37.67 30.07 -5.27
N SER A 3 -36.51 30.60 -4.86
CA SER A 3 -35.17 30.84 -5.41
C SER A 3 -34.44 31.69 -4.36
N THR A 4 -33.10 31.63 -4.37
CA THR A 4 -32.13 32.72 -4.01
C THR A 4 -32.09 33.24 -2.56
N PHE A 5 -31.01 33.05 -1.79
CA PHE A 5 -29.64 33.63 -1.83
C PHE A 5 -29.48 34.91 -0.98
N ALA A 6 -28.36 34.94 -0.24
CA ALA A 6 -27.49 36.09 0.07
C ALA A 6 -27.95 37.14 1.11
N ILE A 7 -27.10 37.85 1.87
CA ILE A 7 -25.63 37.90 2.08
C ILE A 7 -25.39 38.83 3.30
N ALA A 8 -24.40 38.45 4.12
CA ALA A 8 -23.34 39.24 4.78
C ALA A 8 -23.56 40.50 5.67
N SER A 9 -22.65 40.51 6.66
CA SER A 9 -21.73 41.57 7.11
C SER A 9 -22.28 42.86 7.70
N THR A 10 -21.76 43.23 8.88
CA THR A 10 -20.70 44.24 9.02
C THR A 10 -20.40 44.45 10.51
N TYR A 11 -19.13 44.58 10.89
CA TYR A 11 -18.63 45.84 11.45
C TYR A 11 -17.11 45.85 11.42
N LYS A 12 -16.58 46.82 10.69
CA LYS A 12 -15.16 47.20 10.64
C LYS A 12 -15.09 48.65 11.13
N ALA A 13 -13.95 48.95 11.77
CA ALA A 13 -13.38 50.27 12.04
C ALA A 13 -13.82 51.01 13.32
N CYS A 14 -12.85 51.20 14.21
CA CYS A 14 -12.49 52.56 14.64
C CYS A 14 -11.00 52.63 15.00
N LYS A 15 -10.29 53.62 14.47
CA LYS A 15 -8.86 53.92 14.73
C LYS A 15 -8.77 55.38 15.21
N ARG A 16 -7.96 55.60 16.27
CA ARG A 16 -7.41 56.85 16.85
C ARG A 16 -8.31 57.74 17.73
N THR A 17 -7.96 57.87 19.02
CA THR A 17 -7.14 58.96 19.64
C THR A 17 -6.71 58.57 21.08
N SER A 18 -5.53 59.04 21.51
CA SER A 18 -4.72 58.74 22.72
C SER A 18 -5.32 59.21 24.09
N PRO A 19 -4.58 59.21 25.24
CA PRO A 19 -3.96 58.12 26.03
C PRO A 19 -4.34 58.15 27.55
N LEU A 20 -3.95 57.11 28.33
CA LEU A 20 -3.48 57.08 29.75
C LEU A 20 -4.09 56.00 30.69
N THR A 21 -3.15 55.25 31.28
CA THR A 21 -3.09 54.62 32.64
C THR A 21 -3.94 53.40 33.02
N ALA A 22 -3.29 52.20 33.07
CA ALA A 22 -3.01 51.38 34.27
C ALA A 22 -2.88 49.85 33.95
N PRO A 23 -2.07 49.05 34.69
CA PRO A 23 -1.60 47.74 34.24
C PRO A 23 -2.43 46.51 34.71
N GLY A 24 -2.84 45.70 33.72
CA GLY A 24 -2.66 44.24 33.60
C GLY A 24 -2.93 43.27 34.77
N LEU A 25 -4.12 42.67 34.78
CA LEU A 25 -4.37 41.28 35.22
C LEU A 25 -4.85 40.49 33.99
N MET A 26 -4.12 39.42 33.61
CA MET A 26 -4.54 38.48 32.54
C MET A 26 -5.50 37.41 33.10
N PRO A 27 -6.56 37.00 32.38
CA PRO A 27 -7.43 35.91 32.79
C PRO A 27 -6.92 34.54 32.29
N LEU A 28 -6.81 33.59 33.22
CA LEU A 28 -6.72 32.15 32.97
C LEU A 28 -8.07 31.61 32.46
N SER A 29 -8.29 31.42 31.15
CA SER A 29 -9.50 30.70 30.68
C SER A 29 -9.51 30.14 29.25
N LEU A 30 -8.39 29.83 28.61
CA LEU A 30 -8.40 29.32 27.22
C LEU A 30 -8.29 27.78 27.06
N GLY A 31 -8.11 27.03 28.15
CA GLY A 31 -7.89 25.58 28.09
C GLY A 31 -9.13 24.67 28.09
N THR A 32 -10.37 25.20 28.08
CA THR A 32 -11.60 24.39 28.30
C THR A 32 -12.66 24.48 27.19
N CYS A 33 -12.34 25.06 26.03
CA CYS A 33 -13.36 25.44 25.04
C CYS A 33 -13.70 24.39 23.96
N LEU A 34 -13.18 23.16 24.04
CA LEU A 34 -13.56 22.11 23.07
C LEU A 34 -14.78 21.32 23.60
N PRO A 35 -15.88 21.22 22.83
CA PRO A 35 -17.01 20.38 23.18
C PRO A 35 -16.58 18.91 23.32
N GLU A 36 -17.17 18.19 24.28
CA GLU A 36 -16.87 16.78 24.59
C GLU A 36 -17.05 15.88 23.35
N GLU A 37 -17.99 16.23 22.47
CA GLU A 37 -18.26 15.55 21.22
C GLU A 37 -17.13 15.70 20.20
N THR A 38 -16.46 16.86 20.20
CA THR A 38 -15.31 17.12 19.30
C THR A 38 -14.08 16.36 19.79
N ILE A 39 -13.89 16.28 21.11
CA ILE A 39 -12.83 15.48 21.71
C ILE A 39 -13.07 14.00 21.42
N ASN A 40 -14.29 13.50 21.61
CA ASN A 40 -14.65 12.12 21.30
C ASN A 40 -14.49 11.81 19.81
N ALA A 41 -14.86 12.71 18.89
CA ALA A 41 -14.69 12.51 17.46
C ALA A 41 -13.21 12.44 17.04
N ILE A 42 -12.34 13.30 17.61
CA ILE A 42 -10.89 13.24 17.40
C ILE A 42 -10.34 11.90 17.92
N LEU A 43 -10.79 11.47 19.09
CA LEU A 43 -10.32 10.22 19.70
C LEU A 43 -10.81 8.98 18.95
N VAL A 44 -12.03 9.00 18.40
CA VAL A 44 -12.57 7.93 17.53
C VAL A 44 -11.81 7.89 16.21
N GLN A 45 -11.51 9.04 15.59
CA GLN A 45 -10.69 9.07 14.36
C GLN A 45 -9.24 8.58 14.59
N LEU A 46 -8.68 8.84 15.77
CA LEU A 46 -7.39 8.27 16.17
C LEU A 46 -7.48 6.77 16.48
N HIS A 47 -8.68 6.24 16.79
CA HIS A 47 -8.93 4.82 17.06
C HIS A 47 -9.28 4.02 15.79
N ASP A 48 -9.96 4.63 14.83
CA ASP A 48 -10.49 4.01 13.60
C ASP A 48 -9.51 4.02 12.41
N GLY A 49 -8.26 4.43 12.64
CA GLY A 49 -7.17 4.29 11.68
C GLY A 49 -6.89 2.81 11.38
N GLY A 50 -7.66 2.23 10.47
CA GLY A 50 -7.64 0.81 10.17
C GLY A 50 -6.31 0.32 9.61
N ALA A 51 -5.52 -0.33 10.46
CA ALA A 51 -4.73 -1.55 10.23
C ALA A 51 -3.83 -1.77 11.45
N TRP A 52 -4.32 -2.56 12.41
CA TRP A 52 -3.59 -3.29 13.47
C TRP A 52 -2.58 -2.60 14.40
N ASP A 53 -2.15 -1.36 14.19
CA ASP A 53 -1.26 -0.67 15.12
C ASP A 53 -2.06 0.17 16.12
N PRO A 54 -1.87 -0.02 17.44
CA PRO A 54 -2.52 0.82 18.43
C PRO A 54 -2.08 2.29 18.23
N PRO A 55 -2.98 3.27 18.43
CA PRO A 55 -2.65 4.67 18.25
C PRO A 55 -1.43 5.07 19.09
N PRO A 56 -0.61 6.05 18.63
CA PRO A 56 0.60 6.47 19.31
C PRO A 56 0.25 7.02 20.71
N LYS A 57 0.42 6.16 21.72
CA LYS A 57 0.06 6.45 23.12
C LYS A 57 0.82 7.64 23.68
N HIS A 58 2.02 7.92 23.16
CA HIS A 58 2.86 9.00 23.64
C HIS A 58 2.21 10.38 23.46
N GLY A 59 1.59 10.64 22.30
CA GLY A 59 0.89 11.91 22.06
C GLY A 59 -0.32 12.09 22.97
N LEU A 60 -1.09 11.00 23.14
CA LEU A 60 -2.26 10.97 24.03
C LEU A 60 -1.88 11.09 25.52
N ALA A 61 -0.74 10.53 25.94
CA ALA A 61 -0.26 10.63 27.31
C ALA A 61 0.09 12.07 27.69
N SER A 62 0.76 12.81 26.79
CA SER A 62 1.06 14.23 26.98
C SER A 62 -0.19 15.08 27.17
N CYS A 63 -1.25 14.82 26.40
CA CYS A 63 -2.53 15.49 26.58
C CYS A 63 -3.14 15.21 27.96
N GLY A 64 -2.98 13.99 28.47
CA GLY A 64 -3.41 13.60 29.82
C GLY A 64 -2.69 14.36 30.95
N LEU A 65 -1.51 14.94 30.71
CA LEU A 65 -0.76 15.72 31.69
C LEU A 65 -1.20 17.20 31.75
N VAL A 66 -1.92 17.68 30.74
CA VAL A 66 -2.30 19.10 30.61
C VAL A 66 -3.30 19.53 31.67
N CYS A 67 -4.36 18.74 31.87
CA CYS A 67 -5.35 19.03 32.90
C CYS A 67 -6.12 17.79 33.32
N ARG A 68 -6.82 17.90 34.46
CA ARG A 68 -7.65 16.85 35.05
C ARG A 68 -8.70 16.28 34.10
N HIS A 69 -9.33 17.13 33.27
CA HIS A 69 -10.36 16.71 32.33
C HIS A 69 -9.79 15.82 31.21
N TRP A 70 -8.66 16.23 30.63
CA TRP A 70 -7.95 15.42 29.63
C TRP A 70 -7.41 14.11 30.21
N ALA A 71 -6.86 14.16 31.43
CA ALA A 71 -6.42 12.96 32.15
C ALA A 71 -7.56 11.94 32.33
N GLN A 72 -8.77 12.39 32.65
CA GLN A 72 -9.93 11.52 32.83
C GLN A 72 -10.44 10.92 31.51
N THR A 73 -10.43 11.73 30.45
CA THR A 73 -10.99 11.36 29.14
C THR A 73 -10.09 10.39 28.37
N ILE A 74 -8.78 10.61 28.40
CA ILE A 74 -7.82 9.84 27.59
C ILE A 74 -7.38 8.55 28.31
N ARG A 75 -7.46 8.49 29.63
CA ARG A 75 -6.98 7.34 30.42
C ARG A 75 -7.61 5.99 30.02
N PRO A 76 -8.93 5.85 29.79
CA PRO A 76 -9.49 4.61 29.27
C PRO A 76 -8.82 4.13 27.98
N MET A 77 -8.49 5.05 27.07
CA MET A 77 -7.88 4.72 25.77
C MET A 77 -6.39 4.36 25.88
N LEU A 78 -5.63 5.13 26.69
CA LEU A 78 -4.20 4.86 26.92
C LEU A 78 -3.95 3.47 27.51
N PHE A 79 -4.84 3.06 28.42
CA PHE A 79 -4.70 1.84 29.21
C PHE A 79 -5.62 0.71 28.76
N GLN A 80 -6.45 0.91 27.72
CA GLN A 80 -7.36 -0.11 27.19
C GLN A 80 -6.65 -1.42 26.87
N ARG A 81 -5.48 -1.31 26.24
CA ARG A 81 -4.63 -2.42 25.83
C ARG A 81 -3.22 -2.16 26.31
N ILE A 82 -2.68 -2.95 27.24
CA ILE A 82 -1.32 -2.76 27.75
C ILE A 82 -0.43 -3.87 27.22
N ALA A 83 0.75 -3.53 26.69
CA ALA A 83 1.76 -4.52 26.33
C ALA A 83 2.80 -4.60 27.46
N LEU A 84 3.11 -5.81 27.92
CA LEU A 84 4.16 -6.10 28.89
C LEU A 84 5.24 -6.89 28.19
N ARG A 85 6.48 -6.41 28.21
CA ARG A 85 7.64 -7.01 27.55
C ARG A 85 8.73 -7.43 28.54
N SER A 86 8.63 -7.00 29.80
CA SER A 86 9.62 -7.30 30.83
C SER A 86 9.00 -7.52 32.22
N ALA A 87 9.79 -8.09 33.13
CA ALA A 87 9.43 -8.17 34.55
C ALA A 87 9.27 -6.77 35.18
N SER A 88 10.04 -5.78 34.71
CA SER A 88 9.93 -4.39 35.17
C SER A 88 8.57 -3.80 34.79
N ASP A 89 8.08 -4.07 33.58
CA ASP A 89 6.78 -3.58 33.11
C ASP A 89 5.65 -4.13 33.98
N VAL A 90 5.77 -5.38 34.42
CA VAL A 90 4.81 -6.01 35.34
C VAL A 90 4.80 -5.29 36.70
N ASP A 91 5.99 -5.04 37.25
CA ASP A 91 6.12 -4.39 38.55
C ASP A 91 5.64 -2.93 38.48
N GLU A 92 5.91 -2.23 37.37
CA GLU A 92 5.39 -0.89 37.08
C GLU A 92 3.87 -0.89 36.92
N LEU A 93 3.31 -1.85 36.17
CA LEU A 93 1.86 -2.01 36.05
C LEU A 93 1.23 -2.23 37.44
N PHE A 94 1.84 -3.04 38.31
CA PHE A 94 1.31 -3.23 39.67
C PHE A 94 1.43 -1.99 40.54
N ALA A 95 2.51 -1.23 40.42
CA ALA A 95 2.64 0.06 41.09
C ALA A 95 1.53 1.03 40.63
N LEU A 96 1.26 1.08 39.32
CA LEU A 96 0.20 1.89 38.73
C LEU A 96 -1.21 1.42 39.14
N LEU A 97 -1.42 0.11 39.27
CA LEU A 97 -2.69 -0.46 39.74
C LEU A 97 -2.91 -0.28 41.25
N ALA A 98 -1.85 -0.14 42.03
CA ALA A 98 -1.90 0.17 43.45
C ALA A 98 -2.15 1.66 43.74
N ALA A 99 -1.96 2.53 42.74
CA ALA A 99 -2.24 3.95 42.87
C ALA A 99 -3.74 4.19 43.18
N PRO A 100 -4.06 5.19 44.03
CA PRO A 100 -5.45 5.52 44.33
C PRO A 100 -6.27 5.78 43.06
N PRO A 101 -7.59 5.51 43.07
CA PRO A 101 -8.45 5.83 41.94
C PRO A 101 -8.35 7.34 41.66
N LEU A 102 -7.82 7.74 40.50
CA LEU A 102 -7.90 9.13 40.08
C LEU A 102 -9.22 9.30 39.33
N PHE A 103 -10.03 10.24 39.79
CA PHE A 103 -11.27 10.65 39.12
C PHE A 103 -12.36 9.57 39.09
N GLY A 104 -12.44 8.74 40.15
CA GLY A 104 -13.56 7.82 40.37
C GLY A 104 -13.53 6.52 39.56
N ARG A 105 -12.54 6.34 38.67
CA ARG A 105 -12.27 5.06 37.99
C ARG A 105 -10.89 4.55 38.38
N THR A 106 -10.81 3.27 38.70
CA THR A 106 -9.52 2.61 38.92
C THR A 106 -8.87 2.32 37.58
N LEU A 107 -7.53 2.35 37.52
CA LEU A 107 -6.80 1.96 36.31
C LEU A 107 -7.19 0.55 35.85
N ARG A 108 -7.47 -0.34 36.81
CA ARG A 108 -7.95 -1.69 36.56
C ARG A 108 -9.20 -1.72 35.68
N GLN A 109 -10.14 -0.79 35.86
CA GLN A 109 -11.36 -0.72 35.06
C GLN A 109 -11.12 -0.22 33.64
N CYS A 110 -9.97 0.44 33.39
CA CYS A 110 -9.61 0.90 32.07
C CYS A 110 -8.90 -0.17 31.24
N ILE A 111 -8.36 -1.23 31.85
CA ILE A 111 -7.61 -2.28 31.14
C ILE A 111 -8.59 -3.34 30.67
N HIS A 112 -8.75 -3.45 29.35
CA HIS A 112 -9.61 -4.46 28.73
C HIS A 112 -8.78 -5.62 28.18
N ALA A 113 -7.59 -5.34 27.66
CA ALA A 113 -6.69 -6.35 27.14
C ALA A 113 -5.24 -6.17 27.64
N LEU A 114 -4.55 -7.28 27.85
CA LEU A 114 -3.14 -7.35 28.21
C LEU A 114 -2.41 -8.19 27.17
N HIS A 115 -1.40 -7.60 26.53
CA HIS A 115 -0.52 -8.28 25.60
C HIS A 115 0.82 -8.57 26.28
N ILE A 116 1.06 -9.82 26.68
CA ILE A 116 2.33 -10.24 27.28
C ILE A 116 3.22 -10.69 26.13
N VAL A 117 4.37 -10.07 25.92
CA VAL A 117 5.36 -10.49 24.93
C VAL A 117 6.59 -10.97 25.67
N GLU A 118 6.89 -12.25 25.57
CA GLU A 118 8.05 -12.88 26.18
C GLU A 118 9.02 -13.24 25.05
N ASP A 119 10.17 -12.58 25.02
CA ASP A 119 11.20 -12.82 24.01
C ASP A 119 12.18 -13.88 24.51
N CYS A 120 12.11 -15.08 23.90
CA CYS A 120 12.95 -16.24 24.18
C CYS A 120 14.44 -15.96 24.06
N ALA A 121 14.85 -15.02 23.20
CA ALA A 121 16.26 -14.67 23.03
C ALA A 121 16.81 -13.90 24.24
N THR A 122 15.95 -13.23 24.99
CA THR A 122 16.33 -12.31 26.08
C THR A 122 15.97 -12.85 27.47
N LEU A 123 15.46 -14.08 27.53
CA LEU A 123 14.89 -14.66 28.74
C LEU A 123 15.92 -14.81 29.88
N PRO A 124 15.70 -14.18 31.04
CA PRO A 124 16.38 -14.58 32.27
C PRO A 124 15.94 -15.99 32.69
N ARG A 125 16.72 -16.68 33.54
CA ARG A 125 16.45 -18.06 34.01
C ARG A 125 15.04 -18.30 34.62
N THR A 126 14.30 -17.24 34.95
CA THR A 126 12.94 -17.32 35.50
C THR A 126 11.95 -16.52 34.66
N SER A 127 10.95 -17.20 34.07
CA SER A 127 9.85 -16.54 33.36
C SER A 127 9.09 -15.59 34.28
N TRP A 128 8.82 -14.37 33.83
CA TRP A 128 8.06 -13.37 34.59
C TRP A 128 6.59 -13.31 34.16
N SER A 129 6.22 -13.89 33.01
CA SER A 129 4.89 -13.79 32.38
C SER A 129 3.77 -14.39 33.22
N HIS A 130 4.08 -15.31 34.13
CA HIS A 130 3.10 -15.84 35.08
C HIS A 130 2.64 -14.79 36.11
N ARG A 131 3.48 -13.82 36.50
CA ARG A 131 3.16 -12.82 37.54
C ARG A 131 1.89 -12.00 37.24
N PRO A 132 1.70 -11.41 36.03
CA PRO A 132 0.46 -10.72 35.69
C PRO A 132 -0.76 -11.65 35.71
N LEU A 133 -0.62 -12.90 35.24
CA LEU A 133 -1.68 -13.91 35.23
C LEU A 133 -2.16 -14.28 36.65
N LEU A 134 -1.25 -14.30 37.63
CA LEU A 134 -1.57 -14.62 39.02
C LEU A 134 -2.30 -13.49 39.77
N ARG A 135 -2.03 -12.24 39.41
CA ARG A 135 -2.40 -11.06 40.23
C ARG A 135 -3.50 -10.21 39.62
N LEU A 136 -3.71 -10.27 38.30
CA LEU A 136 -4.84 -9.61 37.66
C LEU A 136 -6.11 -10.45 37.84
N ARG A 137 -7.18 -9.81 38.31
CA ARG A 137 -8.52 -10.42 38.41
C ARG A 137 -9.30 -10.13 37.13
N PRO A 138 -10.21 -11.02 36.68
CA PRO A 138 -10.95 -10.86 35.44
C PRO A 138 -11.93 -9.67 35.54
N PRO A 139 -12.37 -9.07 34.41
CA PRO A 139 -12.38 -9.61 33.05
C PRO A 139 -11.37 -8.90 32.12
N VAL A 140 -10.09 -9.26 32.21
CA VAL A 140 -9.06 -8.76 31.28
C VAL A 140 -8.77 -9.86 30.26
N GLU A 141 -8.88 -9.53 28.98
CA GLU A 141 -8.46 -10.39 27.87
C GLU A 141 -6.94 -10.48 27.86
N VAL A 142 -6.34 -11.67 27.92
CA VAL A 142 -4.87 -11.81 27.87
C VAL A 142 -4.43 -12.46 26.58
N ASN A 143 -3.66 -11.71 25.78
CA ASN A 143 -2.92 -12.18 24.62
C ASN A 143 -1.46 -12.42 25.05
N TRP A 144 -0.95 -13.63 24.92
CA TRP A 144 0.43 -13.97 25.29
C TRP A 144 1.22 -14.37 24.05
N THR A 145 2.20 -13.57 23.65
CA THR A 145 3.14 -13.87 22.59
C THR A 145 4.47 -14.35 23.18
N LEU A 146 4.93 -15.52 22.76
CA LEU A 146 6.29 -16.01 22.98
C LEU A 146 7.03 -15.92 21.65
N ASP A 147 8.02 -15.05 21.54
CA ASP A 147 8.74 -14.78 20.29
C ASP A 147 10.23 -15.11 20.46
N GLY A 148 10.91 -15.63 19.45
CA GLY A 148 12.38 -15.70 19.45
C GLY A 148 12.94 -16.90 18.68
N ALA A 149 13.89 -16.60 17.78
CA ALA A 149 14.65 -17.56 16.99
C ALA A 149 15.72 -18.24 17.87
N THR A 150 15.39 -19.38 18.47
CA THR A 150 16.42 -20.20 19.12
C THR A 150 17.19 -20.97 18.06
N ALA A 151 18.28 -20.42 17.52
CA ALA A 151 19.26 -21.21 16.78
C ALA A 151 19.89 -22.21 17.76
N LEU A 152 19.39 -23.45 17.78
CA LEU A 152 19.98 -24.55 18.54
C LEU A 152 21.26 -25.02 17.83
N ALA A 153 22.32 -24.22 17.89
CA ALA A 153 23.64 -24.63 17.44
C ALA A 153 24.46 -25.32 18.56
N GLY A 154 24.02 -25.29 19.83
CA GLY A 154 24.73 -25.97 20.93
C GLY A 154 23.78 -26.81 21.77
N GLY A 155 24.11 -28.09 21.98
CA GLY A 155 23.30 -29.15 22.62
C GLY A 155 22.86 -28.93 24.09
N CYS A 156 22.74 -27.69 24.56
CA CYS A 156 22.12 -27.38 25.83
C CYS A 156 20.60 -27.33 25.64
N ALA A 157 19.93 -28.43 25.99
CA ALA A 157 18.47 -28.53 26.09
C ALA A 157 17.95 -27.61 27.21
N SER A 158 18.04 -26.29 27.02
CA SER A 158 17.44 -25.33 27.93
C SER A 158 15.94 -25.57 27.94
N PRO A 159 15.34 -25.79 29.12
CA PRO A 159 13.91 -26.00 29.21
C PRO A 159 13.20 -24.72 28.78
N LEU A 160 12.26 -24.86 27.84
CA LEU A 160 11.35 -23.78 27.49
C LEU A 160 10.76 -23.13 28.75
N PRO A 161 10.48 -21.82 28.73
CA PRO A 161 10.04 -21.04 29.90
C PRO A 161 8.83 -21.64 30.61
N PHE A 162 8.06 -22.49 29.93
CA PHE A 162 6.93 -23.25 30.47
C PHE A 162 7.27 -24.12 31.69
N LEU A 163 8.51 -24.59 31.87
CA LEU A 163 8.89 -25.32 33.09
C LEU A 163 9.00 -24.42 34.33
N SER A 164 9.08 -23.10 34.13
CA SER A 164 9.09 -22.11 35.20
C SER A 164 7.70 -21.53 35.50
N LEU A 165 6.67 -21.91 34.74
CA LEU A 165 5.28 -21.68 35.16
C LEU A 165 5.04 -22.45 36.48
N PRO A 166 4.39 -21.82 37.48
CA PRO A 166 4.00 -22.54 38.69
C PRO A 166 3.20 -23.78 38.31
N ARG A 167 3.50 -24.94 38.92
CA ARG A 167 2.83 -26.24 38.62
C ARG A 167 1.30 -26.20 38.75
N GLY A 168 0.74 -25.16 39.36
CA GLY A 168 -0.66 -24.80 39.24
C GLY A 168 -0.78 -23.29 39.01
N LEU A 169 -0.98 -22.89 37.75
CA LEU A 169 -1.58 -21.59 37.49
C LEU A 169 -3.01 -21.60 38.09
N PRO A 170 -3.43 -20.55 38.83
CA PRO A 170 -4.79 -20.42 39.33
C PRO A 170 -5.71 -20.23 38.13
N MET A 171 -6.20 -21.34 37.57
CA MET A 171 -7.02 -21.41 36.36
C MET A 171 -8.36 -20.66 36.43
N LYS A 172 -8.64 -19.95 37.54
CA LYS A 172 -9.93 -19.28 37.78
C LYS A 172 -9.88 -17.76 37.63
N THR A 173 -8.71 -17.13 37.55
CA THR A 173 -8.60 -15.66 37.69
C THR A 173 -8.26 -14.90 36.42
N ALA A 174 -7.64 -15.51 35.42
CA ALA A 174 -7.36 -14.83 34.14
C ALA A 174 -7.60 -15.80 32.99
N ARG A 175 -8.43 -15.38 32.02
CA ARG A 175 -8.68 -16.13 30.78
C ARG A 175 -7.66 -15.68 29.75
N VAL A 176 -6.81 -16.60 29.30
CA VAL A 176 -5.86 -16.31 28.23
C VAL A 176 -6.60 -16.53 26.92
N SER A 177 -7.04 -15.45 26.30
CA SER A 177 -7.83 -15.54 25.06
C SER A 177 -6.97 -15.99 23.89
N GLN A 178 -5.70 -15.57 23.85
CA GLN A 178 -4.82 -15.91 22.75
C GLN A 178 -3.40 -16.19 23.23
N VAL A 179 -2.78 -17.23 22.69
CA VAL A 179 -1.35 -17.50 22.82
C VAL A 179 -0.76 -17.54 21.42
N THR A 180 0.24 -16.72 21.14
CA THR A 180 1.03 -16.75 19.91
C THR A 180 2.43 -17.25 20.24
N ILE A 181 2.91 -18.32 19.61
CA ILE A 181 4.29 -18.79 19.75
C ILE A 181 4.95 -18.59 18.38
N SER A 182 6.08 -17.89 18.32
CA SER A 182 6.74 -17.46 17.09
C SER A 182 8.24 -17.78 17.10
N GLY A 183 8.75 -18.47 16.07
CA GLY A 183 10.20 -18.67 15.85
C GLY A 183 10.90 -19.68 16.78
N VAL A 184 10.17 -20.38 17.63
CA VAL A 184 10.74 -21.24 18.69
C VAL A 184 10.90 -22.69 18.23
N HIS A 185 11.98 -23.36 18.69
CA HIS A 185 12.09 -24.82 18.63
C HIS A 185 11.35 -25.48 19.78
N LEU A 186 10.31 -26.26 19.50
CA LEU A 186 9.39 -26.77 20.51
C LEU A 186 9.20 -28.28 20.37
N SER A 187 9.36 -29.04 21.46
CA SER A 187 8.91 -30.44 21.44
C SER A 187 7.39 -30.52 21.63
N THR A 188 6.77 -31.52 21.04
CA THR A 188 5.32 -31.76 21.15
C THR A 188 4.86 -31.88 22.59
N ARG A 189 5.69 -32.51 23.42
CA ARG A 189 5.47 -32.64 24.86
C ARG A 189 5.44 -31.29 25.60
N HIS A 190 6.22 -30.31 25.17
CA HIS A 190 6.24 -28.99 25.81
C HIS A 190 5.04 -28.13 25.40
N LEU A 191 4.69 -28.12 24.12
CA LEU A 191 3.43 -27.49 23.67
C LEU A 191 2.26 -28.07 24.45
N TRP A 192 2.26 -29.39 24.62
CA TRP A 192 1.21 -30.08 25.33
C TRP A 192 1.08 -29.65 26.80
N LYS A 193 2.20 -29.61 27.53
CA LYS A 193 2.22 -29.15 28.92
C LYS A 193 1.68 -27.73 29.05
N LEU A 194 2.00 -26.85 28.10
CA LEU A 194 1.47 -25.49 28.06
C LEU A 194 -0.06 -25.49 27.94
N LEU A 195 -0.59 -26.25 26.99
CA LEU A 195 -2.02 -26.28 26.70
C LEU A 195 -2.86 -26.85 27.84
N CYS A 196 -2.36 -27.83 28.59
CA CYS A 196 -3.09 -28.29 29.79
C CYS A 196 -2.93 -27.39 31.01
N GLN A 197 -2.02 -26.41 31.00
CA GLN A 197 -1.84 -25.45 32.08
C GLN A 197 -2.59 -24.14 31.89
N LEU A 198 -3.12 -23.87 30.69
CA LEU A 198 -3.81 -22.61 30.38
C LEU A 198 -5.25 -22.86 29.90
N PRO A 199 -6.24 -22.12 30.44
CA PRO A 199 -7.55 -22.02 29.80
C PRO A 199 -7.39 -21.12 28.57
N LEU A 200 -7.06 -21.73 27.43
CA LEU A 200 -6.74 -21.04 26.18
C LEU A 200 -7.95 -21.04 25.23
N GLU A 201 -8.29 -19.89 24.65
CA GLU A 201 -9.29 -19.81 23.58
C GLU A 201 -8.68 -19.92 22.17
N ARG A 202 -7.53 -19.30 21.93
CA ARG A 202 -6.89 -19.26 20.60
C ARG A 202 -5.40 -19.55 20.71
N LEU A 203 -4.90 -20.48 19.92
CA LEU A 203 -3.47 -20.77 19.78
C LEU A 203 -3.01 -20.33 18.39
N HIS A 204 -1.95 -19.56 18.30
CA HIS A 204 -1.29 -19.21 17.04
C HIS A 204 0.17 -19.69 17.10
N LEU A 205 0.55 -20.60 16.21
CA LEU A 205 1.93 -21.06 16.06
C LEU A 205 2.48 -20.45 14.76
N LYS A 206 3.60 -19.74 14.85
CA LYS A 206 4.24 -19.07 13.71
C LYS A 206 5.71 -19.49 13.67
N ASP A 207 6.21 -19.92 12.51
CA ASP A 207 7.64 -20.25 12.33
C ASP A 207 8.18 -21.26 13.38
N ILE A 208 7.35 -22.21 13.84
CA ILE A 208 7.74 -23.19 14.87
C ILE A 208 8.38 -24.41 14.23
N ILE A 209 9.53 -24.82 14.76
CA ILE A 209 10.23 -26.05 14.37
C ILE A 209 10.06 -27.07 15.49
N PHE A 210 9.55 -28.26 15.16
CA PHE A 210 9.41 -29.34 16.13
C PHE A 210 10.64 -30.25 16.13
N ASN A 211 11.21 -30.47 17.32
CA ASN A 211 12.41 -31.29 17.46
C ASN A 211 12.12 -32.79 17.44
N ASP A 212 10.87 -33.20 17.62
CA ASP A 212 10.49 -34.61 17.63
C ASP A 212 10.15 -35.04 16.19
N GLU A 213 10.88 -36.01 15.64
CA GLU A 213 10.54 -36.60 14.32
C GLU A 213 9.19 -37.35 14.34
N THR A 214 8.79 -37.83 15.53
CA THR A 214 7.48 -38.44 15.77
C THR A 214 6.94 -37.97 17.12
N PRO A 215 5.67 -37.52 17.19
CA PRO A 215 5.06 -37.13 18.45
C PRO A 215 4.79 -38.42 19.23
N ASP A 216 5.39 -38.59 20.41
CA ASP A 216 4.99 -39.67 21.30
C ASP A 216 3.63 -39.35 21.95
N LEU A 217 2.56 -39.56 21.17
CA LEU A 217 1.17 -39.37 21.56
C LEU A 217 0.70 -40.43 22.58
N SER A 218 1.52 -41.45 22.87
CA SER A 218 1.18 -42.50 23.83
C SER A 218 1.34 -42.01 25.28
N ILE A 219 2.39 -41.24 25.57
CA ILE A 219 2.69 -40.67 26.90
C ILE A 219 1.59 -39.67 27.35
N THR A 220 0.90 -39.05 26.40
CA THR A 220 -0.08 -37.99 26.66
C THR A 220 -1.50 -38.51 26.95
N GLN A 221 -1.79 -39.80 26.74
CA GLN A 221 -3.12 -40.36 27.04
C GLN A 221 -3.41 -40.55 28.55
N GLN A 222 -2.40 -40.83 29.38
CA GLN A 222 -2.60 -41.28 30.78
C GLN A 222 -2.81 -40.18 31.85
N SER A 223 -2.49 -38.91 31.59
CA SER A 223 -2.45 -37.86 32.63
C SER A 223 -3.68 -36.92 32.69
N TRP A 224 -4.77 -37.23 31.99
CA TRP A 224 -5.73 -36.22 31.50
C TRP A 224 -7.14 -36.22 32.11
N ASN A 225 -7.27 -36.40 33.42
CA ASN A 225 -8.57 -36.35 34.12
C ASN A 225 -9.11 -34.92 34.41
N ARG A 226 -8.56 -33.85 33.81
CA ARG A 226 -9.02 -32.46 34.03
C ARG A 226 -9.56 -31.84 32.74
N ARG A 227 -10.87 -31.52 32.72
CA ARG A 227 -11.57 -30.78 31.65
C ARG A 227 -11.29 -29.29 31.80
N THR A 228 -10.35 -28.70 31.06
CA THR A 228 -9.96 -27.29 31.33
C THR A 228 -9.51 -26.41 30.16
N SER A 229 -9.78 -26.73 28.89
CA SER A 229 -9.46 -25.81 27.79
C SER A 229 -10.67 -25.52 26.89
N GLU A 230 -11.03 -24.24 26.81
CA GLU A 230 -12.03 -23.68 25.88
C GLU A 230 -11.37 -23.36 24.52
N LEU A 231 -10.51 -24.25 24.02
CA LEU A 231 -9.73 -23.97 22.82
C LEU A 231 -10.66 -23.94 21.61
N HIS A 232 -10.91 -22.72 21.14
CA HIS A 232 -11.77 -22.43 20.01
C HIS A 232 -11.02 -22.29 18.71
N SER A 233 -9.74 -21.90 18.71
CA SER A 233 -9.00 -21.71 17.48
C SER A 233 -7.55 -22.17 17.58
N VAL A 234 -7.05 -22.84 16.55
CA VAL A 234 -5.62 -23.12 16.35
C VAL A 234 -5.22 -22.62 14.98
N GLN A 235 -4.40 -21.58 14.94
CA GLN A 235 -3.77 -21.07 13.74
C GLN A 235 -2.32 -21.50 13.71
N MET A 236 -1.85 -21.92 12.55
CA MET A 236 -0.47 -22.28 12.30
C MET A 236 -0.01 -21.59 11.04
N THR A 237 1.21 -21.06 11.03
CA THR A 237 1.79 -20.31 9.92
C THR A 237 3.26 -20.66 9.82
N ARG A 238 3.74 -21.13 8.66
CA ARG A 238 5.17 -21.43 8.41
C ARG A 238 5.82 -22.44 9.38
N CYS A 239 5.02 -23.28 10.03
CA CYS A 239 5.56 -24.31 10.94
C CYS A 239 5.99 -25.59 10.19
N ILE A 240 5.65 -25.72 8.91
CA ILE A 240 5.83 -26.96 8.15
C ILE A 240 7.06 -26.81 7.27
N THR A 241 8.19 -27.31 7.76
CA THR A 241 9.48 -27.24 7.06
C THR A 241 9.69 -28.38 6.06
N ARG A 242 8.99 -29.51 6.23
CA ARG A 242 9.08 -30.69 5.35
C ARG A 242 7.70 -31.30 5.13
N ALA A 243 7.45 -31.83 3.94
CA ALA A 243 6.19 -32.51 3.60
C ALA A 243 5.90 -33.73 4.50
N THR A 244 6.95 -34.44 4.92
CA THR A 244 6.86 -35.58 5.86
C THR A 244 6.28 -35.18 7.21
N ASN A 245 6.42 -33.92 7.62
CA ASN A 245 5.95 -33.44 8.91
C ASN A 245 4.46 -33.13 8.89
N LEU A 246 3.84 -32.99 7.71
CA LEU A 246 2.43 -32.63 7.57
C LEU A 246 1.51 -33.60 8.32
N THR A 247 1.73 -34.91 8.21
CA THR A 247 0.93 -35.93 8.91
C THR A 247 1.01 -35.76 10.42
N LEU A 248 2.22 -35.54 10.94
CA LEU A 248 2.50 -35.26 12.35
C LEU A 248 1.75 -34.02 12.84
N TRP A 249 1.68 -32.98 12.00
CA TRP A 249 0.96 -31.74 12.34
C TRP A 249 -0.54 -31.92 12.38
N LEU A 250 -1.07 -32.65 11.40
CA LEU A 250 -2.48 -33.00 11.39
C LEU A 250 -2.85 -33.78 12.64
N GLU A 251 -2.05 -34.77 13.00
CA GLU A 251 -2.19 -35.54 14.24
C GLU A 251 -2.15 -34.66 15.48
N LEU A 252 -1.20 -33.71 15.55
CA LEU A 252 -1.12 -32.77 16.66
C LEU A 252 -2.39 -31.93 16.77
N VAL A 253 -2.86 -31.30 15.70
CA VAL A 253 -4.09 -30.48 15.73
C VAL A 253 -5.31 -31.33 16.08
N CYS A 254 -5.45 -32.53 15.48
CA CYS A 254 -6.50 -33.51 15.86
C CYS A 254 -6.49 -33.75 17.36
N PHE A 255 -5.30 -34.01 17.89
CA PHE A 255 -5.09 -34.39 19.28
C PHE A 255 -5.44 -33.23 20.22
N LEU A 256 -5.07 -31.99 19.87
CA LEU A 256 -5.41 -30.79 20.63
C LEU A 256 -6.93 -30.61 20.74
N PHE A 257 -7.68 -30.76 19.64
CA PHE A 257 -9.14 -30.65 19.68
C PHE A 257 -9.81 -31.83 20.34
N ALA A 258 -9.37 -33.07 20.06
CA ALA A 258 -9.94 -34.27 20.64
C ALA A 258 -9.97 -34.21 22.18
N LYS A 259 -8.94 -33.57 22.73
CA LYS A 259 -8.73 -33.45 24.16
C LYS A 259 -9.50 -32.31 24.81
N CYS A 260 -10.08 -31.41 24.02
CA CYS A 260 -11.14 -30.50 24.44
C CYS A 260 -12.52 -31.20 24.54
N GLY A 261 -12.55 -32.54 24.56
CA GLY A 261 -13.76 -33.37 24.63
C GLY A 261 -14.36 -33.70 23.26
N ARG A 262 -13.58 -33.60 22.19
CA ARG A 262 -14.02 -33.77 20.80
C ARG A 262 -13.53 -35.11 20.24
N GLN A 263 -14.12 -35.61 19.16
CA GLN A 263 -13.73 -36.90 18.59
C GLN A 263 -12.40 -36.74 17.78
N PRO A 264 -11.39 -37.60 17.99
CA PRO A 264 -10.18 -37.57 17.16
C PRO A 264 -10.51 -37.91 15.70
N MET A 265 -9.73 -37.38 14.76
CA MET A 265 -9.90 -37.69 13.35
C MET A 265 -9.49 -39.14 13.09
N ASP A 266 -10.23 -39.84 12.23
CA ASP A 266 -9.94 -41.24 11.90
C ASP A 266 -8.81 -41.37 10.85
N HIS A 267 -8.30 -42.60 10.67
CA HIS A 267 -7.23 -42.88 9.71
C HIS A 267 -7.66 -42.64 8.25
N SER A 268 -8.93 -42.86 7.92
CA SER A 268 -9.46 -42.54 6.58
C SER A 268 -9.31 -41.07 6.26
N PHE A 269 -9.59 -40.21 7.23
CA PHE A 269 -9.49 -38.77 7.08
C PHE A 269 -8.04 -38.29 6.90
N GLN A 270 -7.10 -38.84 7.66
CA GLN A 270 -5.66 -38.59 7.46
C GLN A 270 -5.20 -38.98 6.05
N THR A 271 -5.73 -40.09 5.54
CA THR A 271 -5.44 -40.58 4.19
C THR A 271 -5.97 -39.59 3.13
N SER A 272 -7.21 -39.10 3.27
CA SER A 272 -7.78 -38.09 2.35
C SER A 272 -7.02 -36.76 2.37
N LEU A 273 -6.59 -36.30 3.55
CA LEU A 273 -5.76 -35.12 3.69
C LEU A 273 -4.41 -35.29 2.99
N THR A 274 -3.74 -36.41 3.21
CA THR A 274 -2.45 -36.73 2.58
C THR A 274 -2.57 -36.74 1.05
N SER A 275 -3.63 -37.35 0.53
CA SER A 275 -3.94 -37.36 -0.91
C SER A 275 -4.19 -35.94 -1.46
N PHE A 276 -4.88 -35.07 -0.72
CA PHE A 276 -5.11 -33.67 -1.12
C PHE A 276 -3.79 -32.87 -1.22
N PHE A 277 -2.86 -33.06 -0.26
CA PHE A 277 -1.59 -32.34 -0.28
C PHE A 277 -0.64 -32.84 -1.35
N ASN A 278 -0.61 -34.16 -1.58
CA ASN A 278 0.13 -34.75 -2.71
C ASN A 278 -0.40 -34.21 -4.05
N LEU A 279 -1.72 -34.02 -4.17
CA LEU A 279 -2.33 -33.39 -5.33
C LEU A 279 -1.89 -31.93 -5.50
N CYS A 280 -1.90 -31.12 -4.43
CA CYS A 280 -1.44 -29.73 -4.49
C CYS A 280 0.00 -29.64 -5.03
N ALA A 281 0.90 -30.48 -4.52
CA ALA A 281 2.28 -30.50 -4.97
C ALA A 281 2.46 -30.97 -6.41
N ALA A 282 1.68 -31.97 -6.84
CA ALA A 282 1.71 -32.44 -8.23
C ALA A 282 1.22 -31.37 -9.23
N LEU A 283 0.20 -30.57 -8.84
CA LEU A 283 -0.34 -29.49 -9.70
C LEU A 283 0.63 -28.34 -9.87
N HIS A 284 1.40 -28.01 -8.83
CA HIS A 284 2.34 -26.90 -8.85
C HIS A 284 3.80 -27.31 -9.09
N GLU A 285 4.04 -28.58 -9.41
CA GLU A 285 5.38 -29.14 -9.67
C GLU A 285 6.37 -28.85 -8.53
N TRP A 286 5.87 -28.85 -7.29
CA TRP A 286 6.70 -28.53 -6.14
C TRP A 286 7.70 -29.63 -5.88
N ASN A 287 8.98 -29.26 -5.88
CA ASN A 287 9.99 -30.03 -5.18
C ASN A 287 9.85 -29.75 -3.68
N PHE A 288 9.16 -30.63 -2.95
CA PHE A 288 8.91 -30.52 -1.52
C PHE A 288 10.18 -30.35 -0.66
N ALA A 289 11.36 -30.67 -1.22
CA ALA A 289 12.64 -30.54 -0.55
C ALA A 289 13.17 -29.10 -0.49
N GLU A 290 12.75 -28.21 -1.41
CA GLU A 290 13.44 -26.92 -1.62
C GLU A 290 12.54 -25.69 -1.47
N ASN A 291 11.24 -25.76 -1.82
CA ASN A 291 10.35 -24.58 -1.80
C ASN A 291 8.87 -24.96 -1.58
N MET A 292 8.44 -25.22 -0.34
CA MET A 292 7.01 -25.33 -0.01
C MET A 292 6.45 -23.92 0.25
N PRO A 293 5.40 -23.46 -0.44
CA PRO A 293 4.76 -22.19 -0.12
C PRO A 293 4.12 -22.25 1.26
N MET A 294 3.91 -21.06 1.84
CA MET A 294 3.41 -20.92 3.19
C MET A 294 2.08 -21.65 3.37
N LEU A 295 2.10 -22.77 4.11
CA LEU A 295 0.91 -23.44 4.58
C LEU A 295 0.46 -22.80 5.90
N SER A 296 -0.75 -22.23 5.88
CA SER A 296 -1.47 -21.84 7.08
C SER A 296 -2.60 -22.82 7.37
N VAL A 297 -2.65 -23.32 8.60
CA VAL A 297 -3.75 -24.17 9.08
C VAL A 297 -4.54 -23.37 10.10
N HIS A 298 -5.82 -23.21 9.88
CA HIS A 298 -6.72 -22.46 10.75
C HIS A 298 -7.90 -23.34 11.13
N ALA A 299 -7.81 -23.97 12.29
CA ALA A 299 -8.86 -24.80 12.85
C ALA A 299 -9.71 -23.97 13.81
N VAL A 300 -11.01 -23.88 13.57
CA VAL A 300 -11.96 -23.07 14.37
C VAL A 300 -13.11 -23.92 14.82
N TRP A 301 -13.34 -23.93 16.12
CA TRP A 301 -14.56 -24.36 16.76
C TRP A 301 -15.59 -23.23 16.74
N ARG A 302 -16.78 -23.47 16.20
CA ARG A 302 -17.91 -22.54 16.33
C ARG A 302 -19.12 -23.28 16.86
N ASP A 303 -19.71 -22.73 17.92
CA ASP A 303 -21.07 -23.06 18.32
C ASP A 303 -21.97 -22.18 17.45
N ILE A 304 -22.71 -22.79 16.53
CA ILE A 304 -23.69 -22.08 15.72
C ILE A 304 -25.04 -22.28 16.42
N ASP A 305 -25.50 -21.21 17.09
CA ASP A 305 -26.86 -21.11 17.61
C ASP A 305 -27.80 -20.87 16.43
N ASP A 306 -28.19 -21.96 15.76
CA ASP A 306 -29.24 -21.91 14.76
C ASP A 306 -30.59 -21.94 15.50
N GLU A 307 -31.33 -20.82 15.48
CA GLU A 307 -32.58 -20.60 16.24
C GLU A 307 -33.66 -21.65 15.96
N THR A 308 -33.50 -22.47 14.92
CA THR A 308 -34.51 -23.44 14.47
C THR A 308 -34.22 -24.91 14.79
N ASP A 309 -32.98 -25.33 15.11
CA ASP A 309 -32.66 -26.78 15.26
C ASP A 309 -31.76 -27.13 16.48
N GLY A 310 -31.55 -26.19 17.40
CA GLY A 310 -30.69 -26.37 18.56
C GLY A 310 -29.21 -26.13 18.23
N SER A 311 -28.43 -25.74 19.24
CA SER A 311 -27.02 -25.37 19.10
C SER A 311 -26.21 -26.51 18.47
N THR A 312 -25.85 -26.40 17.19
CA THR A 312 -24.97 -27.37 16.52
C THR A 312 -23.55 -26.82 16.52
N THR A 313 -22.64 -27.64 17.02
CA THR A 313 -21.26 -27.24 17.25
C THR A 313 -20.37 -27.89 16.19
N PHE A 314 -19.60 -27.08 15.46
CA PHE A 314 -18.78 -27.53 14.32
C PHE A 314 -17.29 -27.20 14.51
N LEU A 315 -16.43 -28.13 14.10
CA LEU A 315 -14.99 -27.90 13.95
C LEU A 315 -14.64 -27.70 12.49
N GLY A 316 -14.31 -26.47 12.11
CA GLY A 316 -13.87 -26.09 10.78
C GLY A 316 -12.35 -26.05 10.66
N TYR A 317 -11.73 -26.96 9.91
CA TYR A 317 -10.32 -26.82 9.51
C TYR A 317 -10.24 -26.07 8.19
N ARG A 318 -9.44 -25.01 8.15
CA ARG A 318 -9.11 -24.28 6.93
C ARG A 318 -7.61 -24.36 6.68
N TYR A 319 -7.22 -25.16 5.71
CA TYR A 319 -5.85 -25.17 5.19
C TYR A 319 -5.77 -24.10 4.10
N VAL A 320 -4.74 -23.28 4.09
CA VAL A 320 -4.47 -22.27 3.07
C VAL A 320 -3.00 -22.38 2.68
N LEU A 321 -2.75 -22.82 1.46
CA LEU A 321 -1.46 -22.66 0.79
C LEU A 321 -1.54 -21.31 0.06
N GLU A 322 -0.67 -20.36 0.42
CA GLU A 322 -0.66 -19.00 -0.12
C GLU A 322 -0.95 -18.97 -1.62
N ASN A 323 -2.08 -18.38 -2.00
CA ASN A 323 -2.55 -18.18 -3.38
C ASN A 323 -2.72 -19.45 -4.23
N VAL A 324 -2.58 -20.64 -3.64
CA VAL A 324 -2.49 -21.91 -4.37
C VAL A 324 -3.67 -22.83 -4.09
N ALA A 325 -4.02 -23.07 -2.83
CA ALA A 325 -5.11 -23.96 -2.50
C ALA A 325 -5.67 -23.65 -1.11
N SER A 326 -6.94 -23.94 -0.90
CA SER A 326 -7.50 -23.95 0.44
C SER A 326 -8.48 -25.10 0.63
N MET A 327 -8.43 -25.77 1.77
CA MET A 327 -9.34 -26.88 2.06
C MET A 327 -10.10 -26.59 3.34
N HIS A 328 -11.41 -26.71 3.26
CA HIS A 328 -12.35 -26.49 4.35
C HIS A 328 -13.00 -27.83 4.76
N ILE A 329 -12.78 -28.21 6.00
CA ILE A 329 -13.24 -29.49 6.55
C ILE A 329 -14.11 -29.19 7.75
N TRP A 330 -15.27 -29.82 7.85
CA TRP A 330 -16.13 -29.67 9.02
C TRP A 330 -16.38 -31.01 9.68
N THR A 331 -16.31 -31.03 11.01
CA THR A 331 -16.75 -32.16 11.81
C THR A 331 -18.02 -31.74 12.56
N ASN A 332 -19.02 -32.61 12.61
CA ASN A 332 -20.24 -32.39 13.36
C ASN A 332 -20.22 -33.31 14.59
N ASP A 333 -20.22 -32.71 15.77
CA ASP A 333 -20.03 -33.43 17.03
C ASP A 333 -21.21 -34.29 17.47
N TRP A 334 -22.42 -34.02 16.98
CA TRP A 334 -23.63 -34.56 17.58
C TRP A 334 -23.97 -35.99 17.14
N TYR A 335 -23.30 -36.54 16.13
CA TYR A 335 -23.74 -37.79 15.48
C TYR A 335 -22.70 -38.91 15.37
N ASN A 336 -21.53 -38.84 16.03
CA ASN A 336 -20.42 -39.79 15.80
C ASN A 336 -20.12 -39.99 14.29
N LYS A 337 -20.45 -39.00 13.46
CA LYS A 337 -20.23 -39.09 12.02
C LYS A 337 -18.76 -38.77 11.78
N PRO A 338 -18.06 -39.57 10.95
CA PRO A 338 -16.67 -39.30 10.63
C PRO A 338 -16.53 -37.88 10.05
N PRO A 339 -15.41 -37.20 10.31
CA PRO A 339 -15.13 -35.88 9.76
C PRO A 339 -15.33 -35.90 8.24
N HIS A 340 -16.05 -34.92 7.70
CA HIS A 340 -16.30 -34.85 6.27
C HIS A 340 -15.63 -33.59 5.67
N ILE A 341 -14.94 -33.79 4.56
CA ILE A 341 -14.41 -32.68 3.77
C ILE A 341 -15.61 -31.98 3.16
N SER A 342 -15.89 -30.74 3.59
CA SER A 342 -17.05 -30.00 3.07
C SER A 342 -16.77 -29.34 1.74
N LEU A 343 -15.51 -28.97 1.49
CA LEU A 343 -15.11 -28.16 0.36
C LEU A 343 -13.58 -28.16 0.23
N ALA A 344 -13.08 -28.74 -0.85
CA ALA A 344 -11.68 -28.63 -1.25
C ALA A 344 -11.58 -27.58 -2.35
N THR A 345 -10.84 -26.48 -2.15
CA THR A 345 -10.67 -25.41 -3.13
C THR A 345 -9.24 -25.39 -3.68
N PHE A 346 -9.08 -25.45 -5.00
CA PHE A 346 -7.80 -25.34 -5.68
C PHE A 346 -7.76 -24.03 -6.46
N THR A 347 -6.68 -23.28 -6.35
CA THR A 347 -6.46 -22.10 -7.18
C THR A 347 -5.70 -22.51 -8.43
N CYS A 348 -6.36 -22.52 -9.58
CA CYS A 348 -5.76 -22.79 -10.87
C CYS A 348 -4.80 -21.64 -11.23
N PRO A 349 -3.49 -21.93 -11.46
CA PRO A 349 -2.51 -20.91 -11.87
C PRO A 349 -2.85 -20.32 -13.24
N ASP A 350 -2.14 -19.29 -13.69
CA ASP A 350 -2.33 -18.82 -15.08
C ASP A 350 -1.71 -19.85 -16.00
N VAL A 351 -2.54 -20.60 -16.72
CA VAL A 351 -2.08 -21.70 -17.55
C VAL A 351 -2.39 -21.39 -19.00
N ASP A 352 -1.38 -21.49 -19.86
CA ASP A 352 -1.54 -21.45 -21.31
C ASP A 352 -2.36 -22.67 -21.79
N ILE A 353 -3.03 -22.56 -22.94
CA ILE A 353 -3.94 -23.56 -23.52
C ILE A 353 -3.30 -24.95 -23.58
N ALA A 354 -2.01 -25.03 -23.92
CA ALA A 354 -1.27 -26.29 -23.98
C ALA A 354 -1.08 -26.96 -22.61
N ALA A 355 -0.99 -26.18 -21.54
CA ALA A 355 -0.82 -26.68 -20.18
C ALA A 355 -2.16 -26.91 -19.44
N VAL A 356 -3.27 -26.41 -19.98
CA VAL A 356 -4.63 -26.74 -19.49
C VAL A 356 -4.91 -28.23 -19.63
N ASP A 357 -4.54 -28.88 -20.73
CA ASP A 357 -4.75 -30.33 -20.93
C ASP A 357 -3.91 -31.17 -19.92
N ALA A 358 -2.68 -30.76 -19.63
CA ALA A 358 -1.83 -31.40 -18.63
C ALA A 358 -2.39 -31.22 -17.20
N LEU A 359 -2.85 -30.00 -16.87
CA LEU A 359 -3.50 -29.69 -15.59
C LEU A 359 -4.77 -30.54 -15.40
N LEU A 360 -5.60 -30.63 -16.43
CA LEU A 360 -6.83 -31.43 -16.44
C LEU A 360 -6.53 -32.93 -16.26
N GLY A 361 -5.46 -33.43 -16.87
CA GLY A 361 -4.98 -34.80 -16.67
C GLY A 361 -4.53 -35.09 -15.24
N LYS A 362 -3.76 -34.17 -14.63
CA LYS A 362 -3.32 -34.27 -13.22
C LYS A 362 -4.51 -34.18 -12.25
N LEU A 363 -5.44 -33.25 -12.49
CA LEU A 363 -6.66 -33.08 -11.70
C LEU A 363 -7.54 -34.33 -11.75
N LEU A 364 -7.74 -34.90 -12.94
CA LEU A 364 -8.49 -36.12 -13.15
C LEU A 364 -7.87 -37.31 -12.41
N SER A 365 -6.56 -37.51 -12.56
CA SER A 365 -5.83 -38.59 -11.88
C SER A 365 -6.09 -38.55 -10.37
N ALA A 366 -5.95 -37.36 -9.78
CA ALA A 366 -6.09 -37.19 -8.35
C ALA A 366 -7.53 -37.22 -7.85
N ILE A 367 -8.50 -36.71 -8.62
CA ILE A 367 -9.92 -36.93 -8.34
C ILE A 367 -10.20 -38.43 -8.28
N THR A 368 -9.63 -39.20 -9.22
CA THR A 368 -9.82 -40.66 -9.26
C THR A 368 -9.21 -41.33 -8.02
N THR A 369 -8.02 -40.88 -7.58
CA THR A 369 -7.38 -41.37 -6.34
C THR A 369 -8.15 -40.97 -5.06
N MET A 370 -8.80 -39.80 -5.06
CA MET A 370 -9.63 -39.34 -3.94
C MET A 370 -11.02 -39.98 -3.89
N ALA A 371 -11.51 -40.49 -5.02
CA ALA A 371 -12.87 -40.99 -5.21
C ALA A 371 -13.12 -42.42 -4.72
N ASP A 372 -12.17 -43.07 -4.03
CA ASP A 372 -12.27 -44.43 -3.46
C ASP A 372 -13.32 -44.59 -2.33
N GLY A 373 -14.36 -43.74 -2.29
CA GLY A 373 -15.57 -43.95 -1.49
C GLY A 373 -16.12 -42.70 -0.81
N SER A 374 -15.38 -41.58 -0.79
CA SER A 374 -15.81 -40.34 -0.15
C SER A 374 -16.16 -39.26 -1.18
N THR A 375 -17.43 -38.88 -1.25
CA THR A 375 -17.96 -37.86 -2.17
C THR A 375 -17.92 -36.47 -1.55
N TYR A 376 -16.84 -35.71 -1.75
CA TYR A 376 -16.77 -34.31 -1.32
C TYR A 376 -16.71 -33.35 -2.50
N PRO A 377 -17.26 -32.13 -2.36
CA PRO A 377 -17.24 -31.17 -3.44
C PRO A 377 -15.85 -30.53 -3.59
N LEU A 378 -15.36 -30.55 -4.82
CA LEU A 378 -14.08 -30.00 -5.26
C LEU A 378 -14.34 -28.71 -6.01
N THR A 379 -13.90 -27.58 -5.50
CA THR A 379 -13.95 -26.29 -6.19
C THR A 379 -12.60 -25.96 -6.81
N VAL A 380 -12.57 -25.62 -8.09
CA VAL A 380 -11.41 -25.07 -8.79
C VAL A 380 -11.66 -23.58 -9.00
N ARG A 381 -10.94 -22.74 -8.27
CA ARG A 381 -10.93 -21.28 -8.44
C ARG A 381 -9.86 -20.88 -9.42
N CYS A 382 -10.21 -20.20 -10.50
CA CYS A 382 -9.24 -19.67 -11.44
C CYS A 382 -8.74 -18.31 -10.99
N ILE A 383 -7.43 -18.03 -11.04
CA ILE A 383 -6.90 -16.70 -10.66
C ILE A 383 -7.42 -15.57 -11.55
N SER A 384 -7.79 -15.88 -12.79
CA SER A 384 -8.33 -14.92 -13.75
C SER A 384 -9.60 -15.45 -14.42
N MET A 385 -10.42 -14.53 -14.90
CA MET A 385 -11.60 -14.83 -15.71
C MET A 385 -11.21 -15.56 -17.00
N GLU A 386 -10.03 -15.26 -17.55
CA GLU A 386 -9.52 -15.88 -18.77
C GLU A 386 -9.14 -17.35 -18.53
N SER A 387 -8.43 -17.64 -17.44
CA SER A 387 -8.09 -19.03 -17.07
C SER A 387 -9.37 -19.84 -16.79
N CYS A 388 -10.43 -19.20 -16.25
CA CYS A 388 -11.74 -19.84 -16.09
C CYS A 388 -12.44 -20.12 -17.42
N ARG A 389 -12.45 -19.18 -18.35
CA ARG A 389 -13.01 -19.40 -19.71
C ARG A 389 -12.32 -20.55 -20.41
N ARG A 390 -10.99 -20.61 -20.37
CA ARG A 390 -10.20 -21.70 -20.96
C ARG A 390 -10.52 -23.04 -20.32
N LEU A 391 -10.60 -23.10 -18.99
CA LEU A 391 -10.95 -24.32 -18.27
C LEU A 391 -12.37 -24.80 -18.61
N LEU A 392 -13.35 -23.90 -18.64
CA LEU A 392 -14.73 -24.22 -19.03
C LEU A 392 -14.82 -24.66 -20.50
N GLY A 393 -14.05 -24.02 -21.39
CA GLY A 393 -13.97 -24.39 -22.80
C GLY A 393 -13.46 -25.82 -22.99
N GLY A 394 -12.33 -26.17 -22.35
CA GLY A 394 -11.78 -27.52 -22.40
C GLY A 394 -12.72 -28.60 -21.85
N VAL A 395 -13.50 -28.27 -20.81
CA VAL A 395 -14.56 -29.14 -20.29
C VAL A 395 -15.70 -29.32 -21.32
N LEU A 396 -16.19 -28.24 -21.91
CA LEU A 396 -17.33 -28.25 -22.84
C LEU A 396 -17.00 -28.87 -24.21
N GLU A 397 -15.73 -28.86 -24.60
CA GLU A 397 -15.19 -29.58 -25.77
C GLU A 397 -15.04 -31.09 -25.52
N GLY A 398 -15.31 -31.57 -24.30
CA GLY A 398 -15.26 -32.99 -23.97
C GLY A 398 -13.85 -33.55 -23.76
N ARG A 399 -12.80 -32.71 -23.75
CA ARG A 399 -11.41 -33.14 -23.53
C ARG A 399 -11.20 -33.78 -22.16
N VAL A 400 -12.00 -33.36 -21.17
CA VAL A 400 -11.94 -33.83 -19.77
C VAL A 400 -12.89 -35.00 -19.51
N LEU A 401 -14.05 -34.99 -20.17
CA LEU A 401 -15.24 -35.72 -19.72
C LEU A 401 -15.28 -37.19 -20.13
N ALA A 402 -14.53 -37.60 -21.16
CA ALA A 402 -14.48 -39.00 -21.58
C ALA A 402 -13.96 -39.96 -20.48
N ARG A 403 -13.38 -39.42 -19.39
CA ARG A 403 -12.71 -40.19 -18.34
C ARG A 403 -13.22 -39.92 -16.91
N VAL A 404 -14.15 -38.99 -16.69
CA VAL A 404 -14.70 -38.71 -15.35
C VAL A 404 -15.96 -39.56 -15.11
N PRO A 405 -16.00 -40.42 -14.07
CA PRO A 405 -17.21 -41.13 -13.68
C PRO A 405 -18.40 -40.17 -13.44
N THR A 406 -19.58 -40.52 -13.94
CA THR A 406 -20.81 -39.69 -13.85
C THR A 406 -21.15 -39.23 -12.43
N LEU A 407 -20.79 -40.01 -11.41
CA LEU A 407 -21.00 -39.69 -9.99
C LEU A 407 -20.20 -38.47 -9.52
N LEU A 408 -19.02 -38.20 -10.10
CA LEU A 408 -18.14 -37.09 -9.70
C LEU A 408 -18.56 -35.74 -10.31
N THR A 409 -19.40 -35.75 -11.35
CA THR A 409 -19.85 -34.53 -12.04
C THR A 409 -20.73 -33.62 -11.17
N ARG A 410 -21.28 -34.14 -10.07
CA ARG A 410 -22.08 -33.35 -9.10
C ARG A 410 -21.27 -32.63 -8.05
N LEU A 411 -19.98 -32.97 -7.94
CA LEU A 411 -19.13 -32.55 -6.83
C LEU A 411 -18.09 -31.53 -7.28
N ILE A 412 -17.82 -31.40 -8.58
CA ILE A 412 -16.82 -30.46 -9.07
C ILE A 412 -17.49 -29.11 -9.34
N TYR A 413 -16.96 -28.05 -8.77
CA TYR A 413 -17.34 -26.66 -9.00
C TYR A 413 -16.17 -25.92 -9.63
N ILE A 414 -16.43 -25.06 -10.61
CA ILE A 414 -15.42 -24.17 -11.19
C ILE A 414 -15.86 -22.74 -10.90
N GLY A 415 -14.96 -21.87 -10.44
CA GLY A 415 -15.32 -20.50 -10.06
C GLY A 415 -14.21 -19.48 -10.31
N VAL A 416 -14.59 -18.22 -10.31
CA VAL A 416 -13.68 -17.06 -10.38
C VAL A 416 -13.70 -16.38 -9.00
N PRO A 417 -12.59 -15.78 -8.52
CA PRO A 417 -12.58 -15.06 -7.27
C PRO A 417 -13.73 -14.04 -7.22
N LEU A 418 -14.53 -14.14 -6.15
CA LEU A 418 -15.57 -13.18 -5.73
C LEU A 418 -16.90 -13.15 -6.53
N GLU A 419 -17.09 -13.93 -7.60
CA GLU A 419 -18.30 -13.81 -8.45
C GLU A 419 -19.29 -14.99 -8.37
N ALA A 420 -18.94 -16.20 -8.83
CA ALA A 420 -19.82 -17.38 -8.78
C ALA A 420 -19.06 -18.72 -8.91
N GLU A 421 -19.66 -19.79 -8.36
CA GLU A 421 -19.20 -21.18 -8.48
C GLU A 421 -20.22 -21.97 -9.34
N TYR A 422 -19.72 -22.68 -10.36
CA TYR A 422 -20.51 -23.42 -11.35
C TYR A 422 -20.30 -24.92 -11.18
N ALA A 423 -21.36 -25.67 -10.91
CA ALA A 423 -21.27 -27.13 -10.81
C ALA A 423 -20.95 -27.74 -12.18
N LEU A 424 -20.15 -28.80 -12.24
CA LEU A 424 -19.75 -29.45 -13.48
C LEU A 424 -20.95 -30.05 -14.24
N GLN A 425 -21.90 -30.67 -13.54
CA GLN A 425 -23.17 -31.12 -14.14
C GLN A 425 -23.92 -29.96 -14.80
N GLU A 426 -23.85 -28.78 -14.21
CA GLU A 426 -24.51 -27.58 -14.69
C GLU A 426 -23.78 -26.98 -15.90
N ILE A 427 -22.44 -26.99 -15.90
CA ILE A 427 -21.61 -26.66 -17.07
C ILE A 427 -21.98 -27.59 -18.22
N MET A 428 -22.07 -28.90 -17.96
CA MET A 428 -22.43 -29.89 -18.95
C MET A 428 -23.86 -29.75 -19.49
N SER A 429 -24.77 -29.18 -18.69
CA SER A 429 -26.14 -28.89 -19.13
C SER A 429 -26.23 -27.70 -20.10
N ALA A 430 -25.10 -27.01 -20.36
CA ALA A 430 -25.07 -25.92 -21.33
C ALA A 430 -25.54 -26.42 -22.71
N PRO A 431 -26.67 -25.87 -23.22
CA PRO A 431 -27.29 -26.38 -24.43
C PRO A 431 -26.31 -26.29 -25.59
N SER A 432 -26.30 -27.30 -26.46
CA SER A 432 -25.53 -27.26 -27.70
C SER A 432 -26.28 -26.53 -28.82
N PHE A 433 -27.59 -26.36 -28.68
CA PHE A 433 -28.43 -25.65 -29.64
C PHE A 433 -29.62 -24.96 -28.97
N ILE A 434 -30.22 -23.99 -29.66
CA ILE A 434 -31.46 -23.32 -29.23
C ILE A 434 -32.48 -23.31 -30.39
N GLY A 435 -33.76 -23.66 -30.12
CA GLY A 435 -34.89 -23.61 -31.08
C GLY A 435 -35.59 -24.95 -31.32
N GLU A 436 -36.84 -24.95 -31.80
CA GLU A 436 -37.61 -26.15 -32.16
C GLU A 436 -37.58 -26.47 -33.67
N ASP A 437 -37.46 -27.78 -33.94
CA ASP A 437 -37.68 -28.62 -35.12
C ASP A 437 -37.39 -28.21 -36.57
N ASP A 438 -36.98 -26.98 -36.93
CA ASP A 438 -36.35 -26.72 -38.25
C ASP A 438 -35.44 -25.47 -38.30
N GLY A 439 -35.22 -24.77 -37.18
CA GLY A 439 -34.42 -23.53 -37.09
C GLY A 439 -33.37 -23.51 -35.98
N ARG A 440 -32.76 -24.66 -35.66
CA ARG A 440 -31.84 -24.80 -34.52
C ARG A 440 -30.54 -24.03 -34.72
N ILE A 441 -30.24 -23.12 -33.79
CA ILE A 441 -28.99 -22.36 -33.77
C ILE A 441 -27.99 -23.14 -32.92
N ILE A 442 -26.90 -23.60 -33.52
CA ILE A 442 -25.82 -24.29 -32.80
C ILE A 442 -25.00 -23.24 -32.04
N LEU A 443 -24.81 -23.45 -30.74
CA LEU A 443 -23.99 -22.57 -29.91
C LEU A 443 -22.52 -22.97 -30.02
N THR A 444 -21.64 -21.97 -30.20
CA THR A 444 -20.18 -22.19 -30.14
C THR A 444 -19.75 -22.51 -28.71
N THR A 445 -18.56 -23.12 -28.53
CA THR A 445 -17.99 -23.37 -27.20
C THR A 445 -17.93 -22.08 -26.37
N GLU A 446 -17.50 -20.96 -26.97
CA GLU A 446 -17.46 -19.65 -26.31
C GLU A 446 -18.85 -19.18 -25.85
N GLN A 447 -19.88 -19.34 -26.68
CA GLN A 447 -21.26 -18.99 -26.31
C GLN A 447 -21.79 -19.88 -25.19
N ARG A 448 -21.41 -21.17 -25.17
CA ARG A 448 -21.75 -22.10 -24.10
C ARG A 448 -21.01 -21.77 -22.80
N VAL A 449 -19.73 -21.36 -22.89
CA VAL A 449 -18.95 -20.85 -21.74
C VAL A 449 -19.61 -19.58 -21.19
N GLU A 450 -19.93 -18.61 -22.04
CA GLU A 450 -20.61 -17.38 -21.61
C GLU A 450 -21.98 -17.70 -20.99
N TRP A 451 -22.75 -18.63 -21.56
CA TRP A 451 -24.00 -19.09 -20.94
C TRP A 451 -23.80 -19.62 -19.52
N VAL A 452 -22.77 -20.43 -19.29
CA VAL A 452 -22.42 -20.93 -17.94
C VAL A 452 -22.16 -19.77 -17.01
N LEU A 453 -21.34 -18.80 -17.46
CA LEU A 453 -20.88 -17.64 -16.70
C LEU A 453 -21.98 -16.61 -16.40
N LYS A 454 -23.10 -16.61 -17.13
CA LYS A 454 -24.24 -15.69 -16.87
C LYS A 454 -25.05 -16.03 -15.63
N LYS A 455 -24.69 -17.07 -14.87
CA LYS A 455 -25.25 -17.31 -13.54
C LYS A 455 -24.50 -16.45 -12.52
N SER A 456 -24.96 -15.23 -12.32
CA SER A 456 -24.39 -14.28 -11.35
C SER A 456 -25.26 -14.10 -10.10
N ARG A 457 -24.67 -13.52 -9.05
CA ARG A 457 -25.42 -12.96 -7.93
C ARG A 457 -25.76 -11.50 -8.24
N ASP A 458 -26.95 -11.05 -7.87
CA ASP A 458 -27.28 -9.62 -7.92
C ASP A 458 -26.54 -8.84 -6.81
N ALA A 459 -26.70 -7.52 -6.79
CA ALA A 459 -26.07 -6.63 -5.79
C ALA A 459 -26.50 -6.94 -4.34
N ASN A 460 -27.58 -7.70 -4.15
CA ASN A 460 -28.08 -8.14 -2.85
C ASN A 460 -27.64 -9.58 -2.52
N GLY A 461 -26.78 -10.19 -3.35
CA GLY A 461 -26.28 -11.54 -3.16
C GLY A 461 -27.27 -12.66 -3.55
N LYS A 462 -28.45 -12.32 -4.08
CA LYS A 462 -29.45 -13.31 -4.52
C LYS A 462 -29.02 -13.88 -5.86
N ARG A 463 -29.04 -15.22 -5.97
CA ARG A 463 -28.74 -15.90 -7.24
C ARG A 463 -29.81 -15.52 -8.27
N VAL A 464 -29.43 -14.79 -9.31
CA VAL A 464 -30.31 -14.48 -10.44
C VAL A 464 -29.87 -15.38 -11.58
N ASN A 465 -30.71 -16.35 -11.92
CA ASN A 465 -30.43 -17.22 -13.05
C ASN A 465 -30.74 -16.47 -14.35
N ARG A 466 -29.77 -15.69 -14.84
CA ARG A 466 -29.88 -14.99 -16.14
C ARG A 466 -29.59 -15.89 -17.33
N ARG A 467 -29.59 -17.21 -17.16
CA ARG A 467 -29.32 -18.13 -18.25
C ARG A 467 -30.48 -18.22 -19.22
N ASP A 468 -31.70 -18.26 -18.70
CA ASP A 468 -32.90 -18.20 -19.53
C ASP A 468 -33.01 -16.81 -20.15
N GLU A 469 -32.64 -15.75 -19.40
CA GLU A 469 -32.52 -14.41 -19.97
C GLU A 469 -31.43 -14.30 -21.03
N TYR A 470 -30.31 -15.02 -20.92
CA TYR A 470 -29.21 -15.02 -21.90
C TYR A 470 -29.54 -15.89 -23.11
N LEU A 471 -30.21 -17.03 -22.94
CA LEU A 471 -30.75 -17.82 -24.05
C LEU A 471 -31.86 -17.05 -24.74
N GLN A 472 -32.74 -16.41 -23.98
CA GLN A 472 -33.77 -15.55 -24.50
C GLN A 472 -33.15 -14.25 -25.01
N GLU A 473 -31.98 -13.80 -24.56
CA GLU A 473 -31.22 -12.68 -25.12
C GLU A 473 -30.47 -13.11 -26.36
N LEU A 474 -30.05 -14.36 -26.53
CA LEU A 474 -29.49 -14.88 -27.78
C LEU A 474 -30.60 -15.12 -28.80
N GLN A 475 -31.71 -15.73 -28.39
CA GLN A 475 -32.93 -15.84 -29.20
C GLN A 475 -33.50 -14.46 -29.51
N ASN A 476 -33.52 -13.55 -28.54
CA ASN A 476 -33.89 -12.17 -28.76
C ASN A 476 -32.83 -11.50 -29.59
N VAL A 477 -31.52 -11.60 -29.43
CA VAL A 477 -30.51 -10.97 -30.30
C VAL A 477 -30.64 -11.52 -31.72
N VAL A 478 -31.12 -12.74 -31.91
CA VAL A 478 -31.48 -13.28 -33.23
C VAL A 478 -32.84 -12.72 -33.72
N GLN A 479 -33.84 -12.55 -32.85
CA GLN A 479 -35.14 -11.90 -33.15
C GLN A 479 -35.07 -10.35 -33.16
N ARG A 480 -34.02 -9.76 -32.57
CA ARG A 480 -33.76 -8.36 -32.18
C ARG A 480 -32.55 -7.79 -32.93
N ALA A 481 -31.73 -8.62 -33.56
CA ALA A 481 -31.11 -8.30 -34.83
C ALA A 481 -32.21 -7.90 -35.85
N GLY A 482 -33.48 -8.20 -35.55
CA GLY A 482 -34.67 -7.49 -36.04
C GLY A 482 -35.18 -6.26 -35.25
N ARG A 483 -35.03 -6.14 -33.91
CA ARG A 483 -35.61 -5.10 -32.96
C ARG A 483 -34.97 -4.95 -31.52
N SER A 484 -34.07 -3.98 -31.31
CA SER A 484 -33.72 -3.15 -30.08
C SER A 484 -33.22 -3.75 -28.72
N ILE A 485 -31.97 -3.45 -28.35
CA ILE A 485 -31.34 -3.58 -27.00
C ILE A 485 -31.74 -2.40 -26.08
N PRO A 486 -31.98 -2.58 -24.75
CA PRO A 486 -32.30 -1.50 -23.81
C PRO A 486 -31.19 -0.43 -23.70
N GLU A 487 -31.62 0.83 -23.62
CA GLU A 487 -30.73 1.99 -23.68
C GLU A 487 -29.72 2.04 -22.52
N GLU A 488 -30.13 1.59 -21.34
CA GLU A 488 -29.34 1.60 -20.10
C GLU A 488 -28.14 0.65 -20.17
N ILE A 489 -28.32 -0.55 -20.74
CA ILE A 489 -27.23 -1.53 -20.88
C ILE A 489 -26.19 -1.03 -21.87
N ILE A 490 -26.65 -0.43 -22.98
CA ILE A 490 -25.75 0.21 -23.94
C ILE A 490 -24.98 1.34 -23.25
N ARG A 491 -25.62 2.19 -22.44
CA ARG A 491 -24.94 3.25 -21.69
C ARG A 491 -23.89 2.71 -20.71
N ILE A 492 -24.13 1.58 -20.04
CA ILE A 492 -23.15 0.96 -19.14
C ILE A 492 -21.95 0.40 -19.91
N ILE A 493 -22.19 -0.29 -21.03
CA ILE A 493 -21.13 -0.82 -21.90
C ILE A 493 -20.29 0.33 -22.44
N LEU A 494 -20.95 1.36 -22.96
CA LEU A 494 -20.32 2.58 -23.44
C LEU A 494 -19.54 3.30 -22.32
N GLY A 495 -20.09 3.37 -21.11
CA GLY A 495 -19.42 3.95 -19.94
C GLY A 495 -18.18 3.16 -19.51
N LYS A 496 -18.22 1.83 -19.57
CA LYS A 496 -17.06 0.97 -19.28
C LYS A 496 -15.98 1.06 -20.36
N LEU A 497 -16.37 1.16 -21.64
CA LEU A 497 -15.46 1.45 -22.74
C LEU A 497 -14.82 2.84 -22.58
N CYS A 498 -15.51 3.80 -21.94
CA CYS A 498 -14.98 5.12 -21.64
C CYS A 498 -14.05 5.19 -20.42
N ASN A 499 -14.34 4.45 -19.36
CA ASN A 499 -13.65 4.57 -18.07
C ASN A 499 -12.24 3.94 -18.08
N GLY A 500 -11.89 3.15 -19.08
CA GLY A 500 -10.52 2.69 -19.29
C GLY A 500 -9.73 3.68 -20.15
N TYR A 501 -9.16 4.72 -19.53
CA TYR A 501 -8.09 5.57 -20.09
C TYR A 501 -8.18 5.82 -21.62
N LEU A 502 -9.31 6.32 -22.13
CA LEU A 502 -9.48 6.69 -23.54
C LEU A 502 -8.68 7.96 -23.96
N GLY A 503 -7.63 8.32 -23.23
CA GLY A 503 -6.77 9.46 -23.55
C GLY A 503 -6.18 9.37 -24.96
N ASP A 504 -5.91 8.15 -25.46
CA ASP A 504 -5.30 7.94 -26.79
C ASP A 504 -5.82 6.73 -27.59
N CYS A 505 -6.76 5.93 -27.08
CA CYS A 505 -7.23 4.73 -27.79
C CYS A 505 -8.18 5.11 -28.96
N SER A 506 -7.62 5.26 -30.16
CA SER A 506 -8.37 5.55 -31.39
C SER A 506 -9.25 4.39 -31.88
N GLU A 507 -8.93 3.15 -31.50
CA GLU A 507 -9.60 1.93 -31.95
C GLU A 507 -11.07 1.80 -31.49
N PRO A 508 -11.41 1.95 -30.19
CA PRO A 508 -12.81 1.85 -29.74
C PRO A 508 -13.72 2.94 -30.34
N LYS A 509 -13.18 4.13 -30.60
CA LYS A 509 -13.94 5.22 -31.25
C LYS A 509 -14.33 4.87 -32.69
N ARG A 510 -13.46 4.19 -33.46
CA ARG A 510 -13.78 3.76 -34.83
C ARG A 510 -14.93 2.75 -34.86
N GLY A 511 -14.91 1.76 -33.96
CA GLY A 511 -16.01 0.79 -33.84
C GLY A 511 -17.35 1.47 -33.53
N LEU A 512 -17.35 2.38 -32.55
CA LEU A 512 -18.56 3.13 -32.17
C LEU A 512 -19.04 4.09 -33.26
N ALA A 513 -18.12 4.70 -34.02
CA ALA A 513 -18.47 5.56 -35.14
C ALA A 513 -19.18 4.76 -36.23
N SER A 514 -18.68 3.57 -36.58
CA SER A 514 -19.35 2.65 -37.50
C SER A 514 -20.75 2.26 -37.00
N CYS A 515 -20.90 1.94 -35.71
CA CYS A 515 -22.22 1.67 -35.12
C CYS A 515 -23.15 2.88 -35.24
N SER A 516 -22.65 4.11 -35.01
CA SER A 516 -23.46 5.33 -35.12
C SER A 516 -24.00 5.56 -36.54
N GLN A 517 -23.30 5.09 -37.57
CA GLN A 517 -23.74 5.22 -38.96
C GLN A 517 -24.86 4.23 -39.33
N THR A 518 -25.03 3.15 -38.56
CA THR A 518 -26.01 2.09 -38.89
C THR A 518 -27.46 2.57 -38.74
N CYS A 519 -27.78 3.33 -37.69
CA CYS A 519 -29.12 3.87 -37.48
C CYS A 519 -29.16 5.03 -36.48
N ARG A 520 -30.26 5.81 -36.50
CA ARG A 520 -30.48 6.95 -35.60
C ARG A 520 -30.44 6.59 -34.11
N TYR A 521 -30.85 5.38 -33.75
CA TYR A 521 -30.84 4.90 -32.37
C TYR A 521 -29.40 4.75 -31.83
N TRP A 522 -28.53 4.05 -32.57
CA TRP A 522 -27.12 3.91 -32.20
C TRP A 522 -26.39 5.24 -32.26
N ALA A 523 -26.74 6.12 -33.21
CA ALA A 523 -26.21 7.47 -33.25
C ALA A 523 -26.55 8.27 -31.97
N ARG A 524 -27.80 8.22 -31.49
CA ARG A 524 -28.21 8.89 -30.25
C ARG A 524 -27.42 8.38 -29.03
N LEU A 525 -27.22 7.07 -28.97
CA LEU A 525 -26.60 6.40 -27.81
C LEU A 525 -25.09 6.53 -27.74
N SER A 526 -24.41 6.42 -28.87
CA SER A 526 -22.95 6.48 -28.96
C SER A 526 -22.40 7.91 -28.89
N ARG A 527 -23.22 8.92 -29.22
CA ARG A 527 -22.83 10.34 -29.25
C ARG A 527 -22.14 10.84 -27.98
N PRO A 528 -22.69 10.64 -26.77
CA PRO A 528 -22.03 11.08 -25.54
C PRO A 528 -20.61 10.55 -25.38
N VAL A 529 -20.33 9.35 -25.88
CA VAL A 529 -19.01 8.71 -25.81
C VAL A 529 -18.10 9.13 -26.96
N LEU A 530 -18.62 9.11 -28.19
CA LEU A 530 -17.88 9.51 -29.37
C LEU A 530 -17.39 10.95 -29.28
N PHE A 531 -18.23 11.83 -28.75
CA PHE A 531 -17.97 13.26 -28.60
C PHE A 531 -17.57 13.65 -27.19
N PHE A 532 -17.42 12.70 -26.25
CA PHE A 532 -16.97 12.99 -24.88
C PHE A 532 -15.66 13.77 -24.86
N CYS A 533 -14.74 13.30 -25.71
CA CYS A 533 -13.38 13.76 -25.86
C CYS A 533 -13.10 13.87 -27.36
N ILE A 534 -12.89 15.08 -27.86
CA ILE A 534 -12.55 15.34 -29.27
C ILE A 534 -11.11 15.83 -29.35
N THR A 535 -10.35 15.35 -30.34
CA THR A 535 -9.01 15.86 -30.65
C THR A 535 -9.07 16.62 -31.98
N LEU A 536 -8.84 17.93 -31.93
CA LEU A 536 -8.72 18.78 -33.12
C LEU A 536 -7.24 18.85 -33.52
N ARG A 537 -6.95 18.62 -34.80
CA ARG A 537 -5.59 18.60 -35.35
C ARG A 537 -5.39 19.67 -36.43
N SER A 538 -6.47 20.25 -36.95
CA SER A 538 -6.45 21.26 -38.01
C SER A 538 -7.49 22.37 -37.83
N ALA A 539 -7.34 23.47 -38.57
CA ALA A 539 -8.34 24.54 -38.64
C ALA A 539 -9.67 24.05 -39.25
N ASP A 540 -9.59 23.11 -40.19
CA ASP A 540 -10.78 22.51 -40.82
C ASP A 540 -11.57 21.68 -39.80
N ASP A 541 -10.90 21.00 -38.87
CA ASP A 541 -11.56 20.29 -37.77
C ASP A 541 -12.36 21.24 -36.88
N VAL A 542 -11.85 22.46 -36.66
CA VAL A 542 -12.60 23.50 -35.92
C VAL A 542 -13.84 23.92 -36.70
N GLY A 543 -13.71 24.12 -38.01
CA GLY A 543 -14.83 24.43 -38.90
C GLY A 543 -15.91 23.33 -38.85
N SER A 544 -15.50 22.08 -39.03
CA SER A 544 -16.39 20.92 -38.94
C SER A 544 -17.04 20.81 -37.56
N LEU A 545 -16.28 20.99 -36.47
CA LEU A 545 -16.84 20.97 -35.12
C LEU A 545 -17.87 22.09 -34.92
N LEU A 546 -17.62 23.30 -35.43
CA LEU A 546 -18.56 24.41 -35.35
C LEU A 546 -19.84 24.14 -36.13
N GLU A 547 -19.72 23.58 -37.34
CA GLU A 547 -20.87 23.14 -38.14
C GLU A 547 -21.65 22.05 -37.42
N PHE A 548 -20.97 21.09 -36.77
CA PHE A 548 -21.62 20.06 -35.96
C PHE A 548 -22.32 20.61 -34.71
N LEU A 549 -21.77 21.65 -34.09
CA LEU A 549 -22.38 22.31 -32.93
C LEU A 549 -23.56 23.21 -33.33
N ASP A 550 -23.56 23.77 -34.55
CA ASP A 550 -24.66 24.58 -35.09
C ASP A 550 -25.75 23.73 -35.77
N ALA A 551 -25.44 22.49 -36.12
CA ALA A 551 -26.41 21.56 -36.68
C ALA A 551 -27.58 21.37 -35.71
N HIS A 552 -28.81 21.55 -36.20
CA HIS A 552 -30.00 21.30 -35.42
C HIS A 552 -29.97 19.88 -34.85
N ASP A 553 -30.33 19.76 -33.57
CA ASP A 553 -30.32 18.47 -32.90
C ASP A 553 -31.47 17.59 -33.41
N PHE A 554 -31.16 16.75 -34.40
CA PHE A 554 -32.10 15.79 -34.97
C PHE A 554 -32.25 14.51 -34.14
N LEU A 555 -31.42 14.27 -33.12
CA LEU A 555 -31.41 13.01 -32.35
C LEU A 555 -31.78 13.17 -30.86
N GLY A 556 -32.06 14.39 -30.40
CA GLY A 556 -32.45 14.68 -29.03
C GLY A 556 -31.29 14.66 -28.03
N CYS A 557 -30.05 14.68 -28.51
CA CYS A 557 -28.87 15.00 -27.73
C CYS A 557 -27.93 15.88 -28.57
N SER A 558 -27.78 17.13 -28.17
CA SER A 558 -26.90 18.06 -28.87
C SER A 558 -25.44 17.65 -28.63
N ILE A 559 -24.59 17.80 -29.65
CA ILE A 559 -23.15 17.51 -29.51
C ILE A 559 -22.53 18.43 -28.44
N LYS A 560 -23.07 19.66 -28.31
CA LYS A 560 -22.71 20.62 -27.26
C LYS A 560 -22.82 20.00 -25.87
N ASP A 561 -23.86 19.24 -25.57
CA ASP A 561 -24.06 18.68 -24.24
C ASP A 561 -23.14 17.48 -23.95
N CYS A 562 -22.75 16.78 -25.03
CA CYS A 562 -21.91 15.59 -25.00
C CYS A 562 -20.42 15.91 -24.78
N LEU A 563 -19.96 17.06 -25.29
CA LEU A 563 -18.55 17.43 -25.28
C LEU A 563 -18.10 17.89 -23.89
N LYS A 564 -17.19 17.12 -23.25
CA LYS A 564 -16.61 17.42 -21.92
C LYS A 564 -15.13 17.75 -21.97
N PHE A 565 -14.38 17.07 -22.83
CA PHE A 565 -12.95 17.27 -23.02
C PHE A 565 -12.67 17.65 -24.46
N LEU A 566 -11.83 18.66 -24.65
CA LEU A 566 -11.36 19.05 -25.98
C LEU A 566 -9.84 19.09 -25.99
N HIS A 567 -9.22 18.18 -26.72
CA HIS A 567 -7.80 18.18 -26.99
C HIS A 567 -7.53 18.93 -28.28
N ILE A 568 -6.64 19.91 -28.24
CA ILE A 568 -6.19 20.65 -29.40
C ILE A 568 -4.75 20.22 -29.64
N GLU A 569 -4.45 19.54 -30.74
CA GLU A 569 -3.09 19.20 -31.15
C GLU A 569 -2.69 20.08 -32.35
N GLU A 570 -2.03 21.18 -32.06
CA GLU A 570 -1.58 22.11 -33.09
C GLU A 570 -0.11 21.87 -33.45
N ASP A 571 0.15 21.32 -34.64
CA ASP A 571 1.51 21.08 -35.14
C ASP A 571 1.95 22.14 -36.15
N ARG A 572 2.91 22.96 -35.74
CA ARG A 572 3.47 24.07 -36.52
C ARG A 572 4.53 23.63 -37.52
N THR A 573 4.98 22.38 -37.47
CA THR A 573 5.83 21.82 -38.53
C THR A 573 5.04 21.62 -39.82
N VAL A 574 3.72 21.40 -39.70
CA VAL A 574 2.82 21.16 -40.83
C VAL A 574 2.03 22.41 -41.20
N SER A 575 1.61 23.23 -40.22
CA SER A 575 0.80 24.44 -40.47
C SER A 575 1.53 25.73 -40.11
N ILE A 576 1.62 26.66 -41.08
CA ILE A 576 2.23 27.99 -40.90
C ILE A 576 1.27 28.95 -40.16
N VAL A 577 -0.05 28.75 -40.23
CA VAL A 577 -1.04 29.67 -39.65
C VAL A 577 -1.58 29.11 -38.35
N PRO A 578 -1.44 29.82 -37.21
CA PRO A 578 -1.87 29.27 -35.94
C PRO A 578 -3.39 29.27 -35.90
N TRP A 579 -4.01 28.18 -35.45
CA TRP A 579 -5.46 27.99 -35.52
C TRP A 579 -6.09 27.58 -34.19
N GLY A 580 -5.33 27.04 -33.22
CA GLY A 580 -5.87 26.58 -31.93
C GLY A 580 -6.62 27.67 -31.17
N HIS A 581 -6.20 28.93 -31.33
CA HIS A 581 -6.88 30.09 -30.75
C HIS A 581 -8.31 30.32 -31.25
N GLN A 582 -8.62 29.90 -32.47
CA GLN A 582 -9.97 29.99 -33.02
C GLN A 582 -10.94 29.10 -32.23
N VAL A 583 -10.45 27.99 -31.69
CA VAL A 583 -11.22 27.12 -30.81
C VAL A 583 -11.71 27.91 -29.59
N MET A 584 -10.81 28.61 -28.90
CA MET A 584 -11.16 29.39 -27.73
C MET A 584 -12.10 30.56 -28.06
N LEU A 585 -11.89 31.25 -29.17
CA LEU A 585 -12.74 32.38 -29.58
C LEU A 585 -14.13 31.95 -30.03
N ARG A 586 -14.25 30.82 -30.73
CA ARG A 586 -15.50 30.40 -31.38
C ARG A 586 -16.29 29.36 -30.58
N LEU A 587 -15.65 28.60 -29.68
CA LEU A 587 -16.34 27.59 -28.84
C LEU A 587 -16.70 28.08 -27.45
N SER A 588 -16.03 29.11 -26.93
CA SER A 588 -16.22 29.57 -25.54
C SER A 588 -17.66 29.97 -25.18
N HIS A 589 -18.42 30.49 -26.14
CA HIS A 589 -19.84 30.83 -25.97
C HIS A 589 -20.79 29.68 -26.36
N LYS A 590 -20.27 28.63 -27.00
CA LYS A 590 -21.06 27.52 -27.51
C LYS A 590 -21.11 26.36 -26.54
N VAL A 591 -20.11 26.12 -25.70
CA VAL A 591 -20.09 24.98 -24.76
C VAL A 591 -19.83 25.50 -23.35
N GLU A 592 -20.80 25.30 -22.46
CA GLU A 592 -20.69 25.66 -21.04
C GLU A 592 -20.02 24.50 -20.29
N ALA A 593 -18.89 24.76 -19.62
CA ALA A 593 -18.08 23.78 -18.89
C ALA A 593 -17.34 22.74 -19.78
N LEU A 594 -16.37 23.23 -20.55
CA LEU A 594 -15.47 22.41 -21.35
C LEU A 594 -14.06 22.41 -20.75
N ASP A 595 -13.51 21.22 -20.49
CA ASP A 595 -12.12 21.06 -20.08
C ASP A 595 -11.24 20.97 -21.33
N ILE A 596 -10.43 22.00 -21.55
CA ILE A 596 -9.63 22.12 -22.77
C ILE A 596 -8.17 21.77 -22.45
N SER A 597 -7.60 20.84 -23.22
CA SER A 597 -6.19 20.51 -23.21
C SER A 597 -5.57 20.92 -24.54
N TRP A 598 -4.56 21.79 -24.54
CA TRP A 598 -3.93 22.25 -25.78
C TRP A 598 -2.48 21.80 -25.85
N LYS A 599 -2.17 20.90 -26.77
CA LYS A 599 -0.82 20.48 -27.15
C LYS A 599 -0.35 21.24 -28.38
N PHE A 600 0.73 21.98 -28.25
CA PHE A 600 1.31 22.80 -29.32
C PHE A 600 2.70 22.25 -29.67
N LYS A 601 2.90 21.83 -30.93
CA LYS A 601 4.13 21.18 -31.42
C LYS A 601 4.89 22.09 -32.39
N GLY A 602 6.21 22.15 -32.28
CA GLY A 602 7.08 22.34 -33.45
C GLY A 602 7.26 23.76 -34.00
N ALA A 603 7.16 24.80 -33.17
CA ALA A 603 7.50 26.16 -33.59
C ALA A 603 9.02 26.41 -33.44
N SER A 604 9.82 25.89 -34.38
CA SER A 604 11.20 26.37 -34.54
C SER A 604 11.17 27.68 -35.33
N ILE A 605 11.50 28.78 -34.66
CA ILE A 605 11.58 30.08 -35.33
C ILE A 605 12.82 30.05 -36.21
N LEU A 606 12.64 30.15 -37.54
CA LEU A 606 13.78 30.34 -38.44
C LEU A 606 14.56 31.59 -37.99
N PRO A 607 15.88 31.50 -37.73
CA PRO A 607 16.69 32.62 -37.22
C PRO A 607 16.58 33.91 -38.03
N LYS A 608 16.25 33.81 -39.32
CA LYS A 608 16.01 34.96 -40.22
C LYS A 608 14.82 35.83 -39.81
N GLN A 609 13.79 35.27 -39.16
CA GLN A 609 12.62 36.01 -38.67
C GLN A 609 12.88 36.70 -37.33
N LEU A 610 13.84 36.22 -36.52
CA LEU A 610 14.24 36.87 -35.26
C LEU A 610 14.98 38.20 -35.50
N LEU A 611 15.69 38.32 -36.63
CA LEU A 611 16.45 39.53 -36.96
C LEU A 611 15.57 40.73 -37.33
N SER A 612 14.36 40.51 -37.86
CA SER A 612 13.41 41.59 -38.17
C SER A 612 12.68 42.14 -36.94
N LEU A 613 12.69 41.41 -35.81
CA LEU A 613 12.05 41.81 -34.55
C LEU A 613 12.87 42.83 -33.73
N LYS A 614 14.17 42.98 -33.99
CA LYS A 614 15.06 43.88 -33.22
C LYS A 614 14.74 45.38 -33.34
N HIS A 615 13.88 45.79 -34.28
CA HIS A 615 13.64 47.21 -34.58
C HIS A 615 12.21 47.71 -34.29
N GLY A 616 11.33 46.90 -33.68
CA GLY A 616 9.93 47.30 -33.40
C GLY A 616 9.48 46.93 -31.98
N ARG A 617 8.88 47.89 -31.26
CA ARG A 617 8.29 47.67 -29.92
C ARG A 617 7.31 46.47 -29.93
N ALA A 618 7.75 45.38 -29.30
CA ALA A 618 6.97 44.36 -28.59
C ALA A 618 5.66 43.85 -29.24
N SER A 619 5.58 43.75 -30.57
CA SER A 619 4.52 42.96 -31.18
C SER A 619 5.02 41.51 -31.26
N LEU A 620 4.35 40.61 -30.53
CA LEU A 620 4.52 39.17 -30.65
C LEU A 620 4.69 38.78 -32.13
N PRO A 621 5.71 37.98 -32.51
CA PRO A 621 5.66 37.30 -33.79
C PRO A 621 4.34 36.52 -33.82
N ILE A 622 3.49 36.87 -34.79
CA ILE A 622 2.17 36.26 -35.03
C ILE A 622 2.30 34.74 -35.20
N SER A 623 3.50 34.26 -35.48
CA SER A 623 3.82 32.90 -35.87
C SER A 623 3.90 31.89 -34.72
N ILE A 624 3.76 32.25 -33.44
CA ILE A 624 3.90 31.24 -32.37
C ILE A 624 2.65 31.16 -31.51
N LEU A 625 2.17 32.30 -31.01
CA LEU A 625 1.02 32.33 -30.12
C LEU A 625 0.01 33.38 -30.59
N PRO A 626 -1.30 33.13 -30.45
CA PRO A 626 -2.33 34.09 -30.80
C PRO A 626 -2.18 35.40 -30.03
N ARG A 627 -2.24 36.55 -30.73
CA ARG A 627 -2.19 37.88 -30.10
C ARG A 627 -3.38 38.14 -29.18
N THR A 628 -4.54 37.60 -29.54
CA THR A 628 -5.78 37.66 -28.78
C THR A 628 -5.99 36.31 -28.10
N LEU A 629 -5.47 36.23 -26.89
CA LEU A 629 -5.88 35.18 -25.98
C LEU A 629 -7.32 35.44 -25.57
N PRO A 630 -8.09 34.38 -25.32
CA PRO A 630 -9.49 34.52 -25.04
C PRO A 630 -9.71 35.36 -23.77
N SER A 631 -10.79 36.15 -23.78
CA SER A 631 -11.21 36.99 -22.65
C SER A 631 -11.30 36.15 -21.36
N PRO A 632 -11.14 36.72 -20.15
CA PRO A 632 -11.35 36.01 -18.87
C PRO A 632 -12.74 35.36 -18.71
N SER A 633 -13.67 35.60 -19.65
CA SER A 633 -14.94 34.88 -19.79
C SER A 633 -14.84 33.53 -20.50
N SER A 634 -13.69 33.15 -21.04
CA SER A 634 -13.49 31.86 -21.69
C SER A 634 -13.33 30.72 -20.69
N PRO A 635 -13.69 29.49 -21.07
CA PRO A 635 -13.39 28.32 -20.24
C PRO A 635 -11.90 28.28 -19.88
N PRO A 636 -11.57 27.89 -18.64
CA PRO A 636 -10.18 27.68 -18.25
C PRO A 636 -9.58 26.59 -19.13
N LEU A 637 -8.31 26.75 -19.48
CA LEU A 637 -7.54 25.70 -20.12
C LEU A 637 -7.10 24.75 -19.00
N GLU A 638 -7.57 23.51 -19.01
CA GLU A 638 -7.20 22.57 -17.97
C GLU A 638 -5.71 22.21 -18.10
N ARG A 639 -5.24 21.98 -19.34
CA ARG A 639 -3.86 21.59 -19.60
C ARG A 639 -3.28 22.29 -20.83
N LEU A 640 -2.05 22.79 -20.73
CA LEU A 640 -1.25 23.29 -21.85
C LEU A 640 0.02 22.46 -21.98
N ILE A 641 0.26 21.84 -23.12
CA ILE A 641 1.49 21.09 -23.41
C ILE A 641 2.21 21.79 -24.56
N LEU A 642 3.43 22.26 -24.33
CA LEU A 642 4.29 22.85 -25.34
C LEU A 642 5.38 21.85 -25.70
N CYS A 643 5.34 21.29 -26.91
CA CYS A 643 6.27 20.25 -27.37
C CYS A 643 7.20 20.80 -28.47
N ASN A 644 8.51 20.61 -28.37
CA ASN A 644 9.46 20.98 -29.43
C ASN A 644 9.35 22.46 -29.85
N VAL A 645 9.21 23.37 -28.88
CA VAL A 645 9.02 24.82 -29.12
C VAL A 645 10.28 25.59 -28.72
N GLN A 646 10.71 26.53 -29.54
CA GLN A 646 11.71 27.52 -29.13
C GLN A 646 10.99 28.77 -28.64
N LEU A 647 11.09 29.09 -27.35
CA LEU A 647 10.46 30.29 -26.81
C LEU A 647 11.29 31.51 -27.23
N PRO A 648 10.70 32.54 -27.87
CA PRO A 648 11.46 33.72 -28.27
C PRO A 648 11.86 34.57 -27.06
N THR A 649 10.99 34.66 -26.05
CA THR A 649 11.20 35.34 -24.77
C THR A 649 10.23 34.77 -23.73
N VAL A 650 10.58 34.79 -22.45
CA VAL A 650 9.70 34.35 -21.35
C VAL A 650 8.56 35.32 -21.11
N ASP A 651 8.77 36.63 -21.34
CA ASP A 651 7.73 37.66 -21.21
C ASP A 651 6.47 37.36 -22.01
N VAL A 652 6.65 36.77 -23.19
CA VAL A 652 5.57 36.38 -24.08
C VAL A 652 4.74 35.25 -23.50
N MET A 653 5.41 34.25 -22.93
CA MET A 653 4.74 33.14 -22.25
C MET A 653 4.02 33.63 -21.00
N ALA A 654 4.70 34.44 -20.19
CA ALA A 654 4.12 35.06 -19.00
C ALA A 654 2.91 35.91 -19.38
N ALA A 655 3.02 36.79 -20.39
CA ALA A 655 1.91 37.57 -20.93
C ALA A 655 0.73 36.70 -21.35
N MET A 656 1.01 35.52 -21.92
CA MET A 656 -0.02 34.56 -22.26
C MET A 656 -0.71 33.99 -21.03
N MET A 657 0.07 33.46 -20.09
CA MET A 657 -0.42 32.91 -18.84
C MET A 657 -1.20 33.92 -18.00
N ARG A 658 -0.86 35.22 -18.05
CA ARG A 658 -1.62 36.27 -17.34
C ARG A 658 -3.08 36.32 -17.79
N ARG A 659 -3.35 35.97 -19.06
CA ARG A 659 -4.65 36.13 -19.70
C ARG A 659 -5.48 34.86 -19.70
N THR A 660 -4.84 33.70 -19.53
CA THR A 660 -5.50 32.39 -19.56
C THR A 660 -5.43 31.72 -18.19
N LEU A 661 -6.57 31.25 -17.69
CA LEU A 661 -6.59 30.38 -16.51
C LEU A 661 -6.11 29.00 -16.94
N ILE A 662 -4.89 28.62 -16.51
CA ILE A 662 -4.32 27.29 -16.78
C ILE A 662 -4.06 26.55 -15.48
N ARG A 663 -4.49 25.28 -15.39
CA ARG A 663 -4.24 24.40 -14.22
C ARG A 663 -2.95 23.61 -14.37
N ASP A 664 -2.71 23.00 -15.51
CA ASP A 664 -1.55 22.15 -15.77
C ASP A 664 -0.78 22.68 -16.98
N ILE A 665 0.53 22.92 -16.82
CA ILE A 665 1.40 23.35 -17.91
C ILE A 665 2.54 22.35 -18.03
N THR A 666 2.71 21.74 -19.20
CA THR A 666 3.83 20.86 -19.52
C THR A 666 4.70 21.48 -20.61
N PHE A 667 5.98 21.70 -20.34
CA PHE A 667 7.01 22.01 -21.33
C PHE A 667 7.70 20.70 -21.70
N ASP A 668 7.70 20.30 -22.96
CA ASP A 668 8.28 19.04 -23.43
C ASP A 668 9.25 19.33 -24.58
N ASN A 669 10.54 19.13 -24.37
CA ASN A 669 11.61 19.51 -25.30
C ASN A 669 11.50 20.98 -25.78
N VAL A 670 11.28 21.91 -24.84
CA VAL A 670 11.20 23.34 -25.09
C VAL A 670 12.56 23.98 -24.83
N THR A 671 13.04 24.84 -25.74
CA THR A 671 14.30 25.56 -25.54
C THR A 671 14.06 27.04 -25.19
N LEU A 672 14.82 27.52 -24.21
CA LEU A 672 14.87 28.94 -23.84
C LEU A 672 15.93 29.67 -24.70
N PRO A 673 15.76 30.99 -24.97
CA PRO A 673 16.75 31.78 -25.69
C PRO A 673 18.13 31.72 -25.02
N ALA A 674 19.19 31.63 -25.82
CA ALA A 674 20.55 31.81 -25.32
C ALA A 674 20.70 33.23 -24.74
N GLY A 675 21.09 33.32 -23.46
CA GLY A 675 21.23 34.59 -22.75
C GLY A 675 19.98 35.07 -22.02
N TYR A 676 18.93 34.25 -21.90
CA TYR A 676 17.84 34.54 -20.97
C TYR A 676 18.39 34.62 -19.55
N THR A 677 18.49 35.85 -19.02
CA THR A 677 18.79 36.10 -17.61
C THR A 677 17.50 36.48 -16.91
N ALA A 678 17.19 35.72 -15.88
CA ALA A 678 16.09 35.90 -14.95
C ALA A 678 15.81 37.39 -14.57
N SER A 679 16.86 38.19 -14.42
CA SER A 679 16.84 39.58 -13.92
C SER A 679 16.03 40.58 -14.74
N GLU A 680 15.70 40.32 -16.01
CA GLU A 680 15.10 41.32 -16.90
C GLU A 680 13.56 41.34 -16.93
N LEU A 681 12.90 40.36 -16.30
CA LEU A 681 11.44 40.34 -16.28
C LEU A 681 10.90 41.51 -15.44
N SER A 682 10.11 42.38 -16.05
CA SER A 682 9.30 43.36 -15.32
C SER A 682 8.18 42.63 -14.59
N LEU A 683 8.43 42.31 -13.31
CA LEU A 683 7.60 41.50 -12.43
C LEU A 683 6.33 42.26 -12.02
N GLN A 684 5.37 42.40 -12.93
CA GLN A 684 4.00 42.63 -12.51
C GLN A 684 3.34 41.27 -12.17
N PRO A 685 2.96 41.04 -10.90
CA PRO A 685 2.40 39.77 -10.46
C PRO A 685 1.09 39.45 -11.20
N LEU A 686 0.85 38.17 -11.47
CA LEU A 686 -0.31 37.71 -12.21
C LEU A 686 -1.59 37.97 -11.42
N HIS A 687 -2.54 38.68 -12.04
CA HIS A 687 -3.82 38.93 -11.43
C HIS A 687 -4.74 37.72 -11.61
N ARG A 688 -4.53 36.66 -10.81
CA ARG A 688 -5.34 35.42 -10.88
C ARG A 688 -6.56 35.48 -9.96
N ARG A 689 -7.64 34.81 -10.37
CA ARG A 689 -8.78 34.47 -9.52
C ARG A 689 -8.39 33.30 -8.61
N TYR A 690 -8.78 33.36 -7.34
CA TYR A 690 -8.25 32.54 -6.25
C TYR A 690 -8.44 31.02 -6.40
N GLY A 691 -7.43 30.28 -5.90
CA GLY A 691 -7.62 28.93 -5.34
C GLY A 691 -7.49 27.74 -6.30
N ILE A 692 -7.02 27.93 -7.52
CA ILE A 692 -6.82 26.79 -8.44
C ILE A 692 -5.37 26.31 -8.32
N PRO A 693 -5.12 25.04 -7.93
CA PRO A 693 -3.78 24.47 -7.89
C PRO A 693 -3.18 24.46 -9.30
N ILE A 694 -1.86 24.67 -9.36
CA ILE A 694 -1.13 24.73 -10.63
C ILE A 694 -0.04 23.68 -10.58
N CYS A 695 0.02 22.84 -11.60
CA CYS A 695 1.14 21.93 -11.85
C CYS A 695 1.93 22.47 -13.05
N VAL A 696 3.24 22.62 -12.89
CA VAL A 696 4.14 22.95 -13.99
C VAL A 696 5.13 21.81 -14.16
N THR A 697 5.07 21.10 -15.27
CA THR A 697 6.00 20.03 -15.62
C THR A 697 6.93 20.49 -16.74
N VAL A 698 8.21 20.21 -16.64
CA VAL A 698 9.26 20.50 -17.61
C VAL A 698 9.95 19.18 -17.94
N ARG A 699 9.64 18.58 -19.09
CA ARG A 699 10.17 17.31 -19.62
C ARG A 699 11.14 17.57 -20.76
N SER A 700 12.23 16.83 -20.82
CA SER A 700 13.22 16.82 -21.92
C SER A 700 13.74 18.21 -22.34
N SER A 701 13.54 19.25 -21.52
CA SER A 701 13.79 20.66 -21.86
C SER A 701 15.04 21.21 -21.14
N ILE A 702 15.55 20.44 -20.18
CA ILE A 702 16.73 20.76 -19.39
C ILE A 702 17.92 20.11 -20.07
N GLU A 703 18.38 20.72 -21.17
CA GLU A 703 19.55 20.27 -21.92
C GLU A 703 20.86 20.50 -21.14
N ASP A 704 20.88 21.54 -20.31
CA ASP A 704 22.02 21.99 -19.52
C ASP A 704 21.54 22.37 -18.12
N ILE A 705 22.18 21.81 -17.11
CA ILE A 705 21.88 22.06 -15.71
C ILE A 705 22.05 23.54 -15.35
N ALA A 706 22.95 24.27 -16.03
CA ALA A 706 23.14 25.71 -15.83
C ALA A 706 21.88 26.53 -16.19
N ARG A 707 20.88 25.92 -16.86
CA ARG A 707 19.59 26.53 -17.16
C ARG A 707 18.51 26.22 -16.12
N LEU A 708 18.78 25.36 -15.13
CA LEU A 708 17.83 24.99 -14.09
C LEU A 708 17.29 26.22 -13.30
N PRO A 709 18.10 27.22 -12.90
CA PRO A 709 17.58 28.43 -12.26
C PRO A 709 16.56 29.18 -13.13
N SER A 710 16.77 29.18 -14.45
CA SER A 710 15.85 29.82 -15.40
C SER A 710 14.51 29.08 -15.47
N TRP A 711 14.52 27.75 -15.39
CA TRP A 711 13.30 26.93 -15.35
C TRP A 711 12.56 27.05 -14.04
N ILE A 712 13.25 27.05 -12.90
CA ILE A 712 12.64 27.24 -11.57
C ILE A 712 11.91 28.59 -11.51
N ARG A 713 12.60 29.67 -11.87
CA ARG A 713 12.00 31.01 -11.92
C ARG A 713 10.83 31.09 -12.88
N LEU A 714 10.91 30.40 -14.03
CA LEU A 714 9.80 30.35 -14.98
C LEU A 714 8.58 29.65 -14.35
N CYS A 715 8.78 28.54 -13.64
CA CYS A 715 7.71 27.83 -12.93
C CYS A 715 7.12 28.69 -11.80
N ASP A 716 7.97 29.41 -11.04
CA ASP A 716 7.53 30.35 -9.99
C ASP A 716 6.74 31.52 -10.53
N LEU A 717 7.15 32.06 -11.66
CA LEU A 717 6.40 33.10 -12.37
C LEU A 717 4.99 32.63 -12.72
N PHE A 718 4.80 31.33 -12.97
CA PHE A 718 3.47 30.78 -13.22
C PHE A 718 2.67 30.53 -11.95
N CYS A 719 3.30 30.09 -10.87
CA CYS A 719 2.61 29.83 -9.60
C CYS A 719 2.30 31.11 -8.81
N THR A 720 3.01 32.21 -9.06
CA THR A 720 2.81 33.49 -8.35
C THR A 720 1.53 34.20 -8.78
N SER A 721 0.76 34.68 -7.80
CA SER A 721 -0.47 35.46 -8.00
C SER A 721 -0.40 36.77 -7.21
N ARG A 722 -1.28 37.74 -7.49
CA ARG A 722 -1.26 39.09 -6.87
C ARG A 722 -1.23 39.10 -5.34
N GLU A 723 -1.72 38.05 -4.68
CA GLU A 723 -1.67 37.91 -3.22
C GLU A 723 -0.37 37.36 -2.66
N TYR A 724 0.52 36.86 -3.51
CA TYR A 724 1.73 36.17 -3.11
C TYR A 724 2.89 36.76 -3.90
N PRO A 725 3.72 37.62 -3.27
CA PRO A 725 4.90 38.15 -3.94
C PRO A 725 5.75 36.98 -4.42
N LEU A 726 6.44 37.19 -5.54
CA LEU A 726 7.42 36.25 -6.03
C LEU A 726 8.33 35.81 -4.90
N VAL A 727 8.71 34.54 -4.97
CA VAL A 727 9.86 34.04 -4.25
C VAL A 727 11.00 35.03 -4.54
N ASP A 728 11.65 35.56 -3.50
CA ASP A 728 12.69 36.55 -3.74
C ASP A 728 13.83 35.93 -4.56
N THR A 729 14.58 36.77 -5.27
CA THR A 729 15.63 36.29 -6.17
C THR A 729 16.73 35.53 -5.44
N GLU A 730 16.91 35.79 -4.14
CA GLU A 730 17.86 35.08 -3.28
C GLU A 730 17.39 33.64 -3.04
N PHE A 731 16.10 33.43 -2.78
CA PHE A 731 15.50 32.13 -2.59
C PHE A 731 15.39 31.34 -3.89
N GLU A 732 15.08 31.98 -5.03
CA GLU A 732 15.15 31.32 -6.35
C GLU A 732 16.58 30.81 -6.62
N ALA A 733 17.59 31.64 -6.36
CA ALA A 733 18.99 31.27 -6.51
C ALA A 733 19.38 30.15 -5.54
N LEU A 734 18.85 30.19 -4.31
CA LEU A 734 19.07 29.17 -3.29
C LEU A 734 18.42 27.84 -3.71
N ALA A 735 17.15 27.82 -4.10
CA ALA A 735 16.47 26.62 -4.58
C ALA A 735 17.18 26.01 -5.79
N ALA A 736 17.64 26.84 -6.72
CA ALA A 736 18.41 26.40 -7.86
C ALA A 736 19.77 25.82 -7.46
N GLN A 737 20.51 26.48 -6.57
CA GLN A 737 21.78 26.00 -6.03
C GLN A 737 21.61 24.64 -5.32
N TYR A 738 20.54 24.47 -4.54
CA TYR A 738 20.21 23.20 -3.89
C TYR A 738 19.96 22.11 -4.92
N LEU A 739 19.08 22.36 -5.89
CA LEU A 739 18.74 21.36 -6.92
C LEU A 739 19.93 21.04 -7.83
N GLU A 740 20.76 22.02 -8.20
CA GLU A 740 21.99 21.81 -8.98
C GLU A 740 22.98 20.89 -8.23
N ARG A 741 23.17 21.13 -6.93
CA ARG A 741 24.02 20.29 -6.11
C ARG A 741 23.46 18.89 -5.96
N LEU A 742 22.17 18.74 -5.67
CA LEU A 742 21.53 17.42 -5.57
C LEU A 742 21.64 16.60 -6.85
N VAL A 743 21.56 17.25 -8.02
CA VAL A 743 21.81 16.58 -9.30
C VAL A 743 23.28 16.23 -9.49
N SER A 744 24.20 17.10 -9.07
CA SER A 744 25.64 16.82 -9.17
C SER A 744 26.04 15.56 -8.39
N LEU A 745 25.33 15.26 -7.30
CA LEU A 745 25.51 14.03 -6.51
C LEU A 745 25.11 12.77 -7.28
N HIS A 746 24.22 12.84 -8.27
CA HIS A 746 23.68 11.63 -8.88
C HIS A 746 24.61 10.96 -9.89
N SER A 747 25.82 11.49 -10.14
CA SER A 747 26.73 11.10 -11.24
C SER A 747 26.12 11.19 -12.66
N ALA A 748 24.79 11.31 -12.76
CA ALA A 748 23.94 11.49 -13.91
C ALA A 748 24.09 12.89 -14.52
N GLN A 749 25.33 13.37 -14.65
CA GLN A 749 25.70 14.62 -15.32
C GLN A 749 25.25 14.71 -16.79
N LYS A 750 24.50 13.74 -17.33
CA LYS A 750 24.18 13.75 -18.75
C LYS A 750 22.75 14.10 -19.13
N LYS A 751 21.67 13.77 -18.38
CA LYS A 751 20.30 14.22 -18.77
C LYS A 751 19.31 14.20 -17.60
N ILE A 752 19.05 15.34 -16.96
CA ILE A 752 17.79 15.50 -16.21
C ILE A 752 16.65 15.43 -17.23
N THR A 753 15.78 14.43 -17.13
CA THR A 753 14.70 14.24 -18.11
C THR A 753 13.42 14.96 -17.69
N GLN A 754 13.23 15.25 -16.40
CA GLN A 754 12.02 15.95 -15.94
C GLN A 754 12.25 16.79 -14.67
N LEU A 755 11.65 17.97 -14.63
CA LEU A 755 11.41 18.81 -13.46
C LEU A 755 9.91 19.02 -13.32
N THR A 756 9.34 18.78 -12.14
CA THR A 756 7.92 19.03 -11.85
C THR A 756 7.84 20.02 -10.70
N LEU A 757 7.01 21.05 -10.82
CA LEU A 757 6.64 21.97 -9.75
C LEU A 757 5.15 21.79 -9.48
N ASP A 758 4.84 21.25 -8.31
CA ASP A 758 3.47 21.13 -7.82
C ASP A 758 3.19 22.24 -6.81
N TYR A 759 2.16 23.03 -7.10
CA TYR A 759 1.61 24.01 -6.17
C TYR A 759 0.25 23.52 -5.68
N PHE A 760 0.19 23.13 -4.40
CA PHE A 760 -1.05 22.69 -3.77
C PHE A 760 -1.33 23.46 -2.48
N THR A 761 -2.61 23.63 -2.20
CA THR A 761 -3.14 24.15 -0.94
C THR A 761 -3.57 22.97 -0.08
N ALA A 762 -2.76 22.60 0.90
CA ALA A 762 -3.10 21.58 1.88
C ALA A 762 -3.98 22.20 2.98
N GLY A 763 -4.96 21.44 3.47
CA GLY A 763 -5.78 21.82 4.62
C GLY A 763 -7.27 21.96 4.31
N ARG A 764 -8.09 21.22 5.09
CA ARG A 764 -9.54 21.45 5.24
C ARG A 764 -9.86 22.51 6.31
N CYS A 765 -8.85 23.25 6.79
CA CYS A 765 -8.96 24.22 7.87
C CYS A 765 -8.97 25.66 7.32
N GLN A 766 -9.41 26.61 8.15
CA GLN A 766 -9.69 28.00 7.79
C GLN A 766 -8.48 28.79 7.26
N GLU A 767 -7.27 28.23 7.37
CA GLU A 767 -6.04 28.76 6.76
C GLU A 767 -5.39 27.64 5.93
N PRO A 768 -5.49 27.67 4.59
CA PRO A 768 -4.87 26.65 3.75
C PRO A 768 -3.34 26.84 3.80
N GLU A 769 -2.64 25.88 4.39
CA GLU A 769 -1.20 25.72 4.25
C GLU A 769 -0.88 25.50 2.77
N ARG A 770 0.18 26.14 2.29
CA ARG A 770 0.51 26.11 0.87
C ARG A 770 1.93 25.63 0.71
N HIS A 771 2.08 24.59 -0.09
CA HIS A 771 3.35 23.93 -0.34
C HIS A 771 3.71 24.07 -1.81
N PHE A 772 4.98 24.38 -2.06
CA PHE A 772 5.62 24.20 -3.35
C PHE A 772 6.47 22.95 -3.26
N GLN A 773 6.33 22.04 -4.22
CA GLN A 773 7.11 20.83 -4.30
C GLN A 773 7.80 20.80 -5.65
N TYR A 774 9.12 20.98 -5.68
CA TYR A 774 9.91 20.71 -6.87
C TYR A 774 10.33 19.25 -6.84
N THR A 775 10.15 18.52 -7.93
CA THR A 775 10.59 17.13 -8.07
C THR A 775 11.41 17.01 -9.35
N LEU A 776 12.66 16.60 -9.20
CA LEU A 776 13.54 16.25 -10.30
C LEU A 776 13.50 14.75 -10.53
N CYS A 777 13.42 14.36 -11.80
CA CYS A 777 13.45 12.96 -12.20
C CYS A 777 14.49 12.68 -13.30
N ASP A 778 15.04 11.47 -13.27
CA ASP A 778 15.83 10.83 -14.32
C ASP A 778 14.99 9.79 -15.05
N GLY A 779 15.51 9.27 -16.17
CA GLY A 779 14.96 8.10 -16.84
C GLY A 779 13.95 8.43 -17.93
N PRO A 780 13.38 7.41 -18.59
CA PRO A 780 12.43 7.60 -19.67
C PRO A 780 11.18 8.34 -19.17
N VAL A 781 10.58 9.17 -20.03
CA VAL A 781 9.40 9.99 -19.71
C VAL A 781 8.20 9.16 -19.22
N GLU A 782 8.13 7.89 -19.59
CA GLU A 782 7.05 6.98 -19.20
C GLU A 782 7.16 6.52 -17.74
N GLU A 783 8.38 6.38 -17.22
CA GLU A 783 8.67 5.94 -15.85
C GLU A 783 9.80 6.79 -15.23
N PRO A 784 9.53 8.08 -14.94
CA PRO A 784 10.56 8.97 -14.41
C PRO A 784 10.95 8.58 -12.98
N LEU A 785 12.20 8.18 -12.79
CA LEU A 785 12.79 7.90 -11.49
C LEU A 785 13.03 9.22 -10.75
N ARG A 786 12.35 9.44 -9.63
CA ARG A 786 12.54 10.65 -8.83
C ARG A 786 13.94 10.63 -8.22
N ILE A 787 14.73 11.67 -8.49
CA ILE A 787 16.09 11.84 -7.97
C ILE A 787 16.09 12.73 -6.73
N ALA A 788 15.38 13.86 -6.80
CA ALA A 788 15.43 14.87 -5.77
C ALA A 788 14.07 15.56 -5.67
N GLU A 789 13.74 16.00 -4.48
CA GLU A 789 12.50 16.69 -4.20
C GLU A 789 12.74 17.76 -3.13
N LEU A 790 12.21 18.95 -3.38
CA LEU A 790 12.39 20.13 -2.55
C LEU A 790 11.01 20.65 -2.18
N GLN A 791 10.67 20.55 -0.90
CA GLN A 791 9.42 21.05 -0.36
C GLN A 791 9.64 22.38 0.34
N ILE A 792 8.79 23.34 -0.02
CA ILE A 792 8.84 24.71 0.48
C ILE A 792 7.48 25.03 1.04
N GLU A 793 7.46 25.32 2.33
CA GLU A 793 6.27 25.78 3.01
C GLU A 793 6.29 27.30 3.10
N ARG A 794 5.15 27.89 2.78
CA ARG A 794 4.96 29.32 2.93
C ARG A 794 3.90 29.56 4.00
N ASP A 795 4.38 29.83 5.20
CA ASP A 795 3.55 30.41 6.26
C ASP A 795 2.93 31.72 5.75
N THR A 796 1.72 32.03 6.24
CA THR A 796 0.81 33.14 5.85
C THR A 796 1.41 34.36 5.10
N PRO A 797 0.63 35.01 4.20
CA PRO A 797 1.13 35.96 3.19
C PRO A 797 1.90 37.23 3.66
N GLN A 798 2.14 37.48 4.95
CA GLN A 798 2.59 38.79 5.42
C GLN A 798 3.80 38.86 6.37
N SER A 799 4.43 37.78 6.85
CA SER A 799 5.55 37.98 7.81
C SER A 799 6.72 37.01 7.82
N ILE A 800 6.68 35.86 7.12
CA ILE A 800 7.79 34.90 7.18
C ILE A 800 8.26 34.61 5.75
N PRO A 801 9.58 34.75 5.46
CA PRO A 801 10.11 34.31 4.18
C PRO A 801 9.80 32.82 3.98
N PRO A 802 9.61 32.36 2.72
CA PRO A 802 9.42 30.94 2.45
C PRO A 802 10.54 30.14 3.12
N ARG A 803 10.18 29.01 3.74
CA ARG A 803 11.14 28.11 4.37
C ARG A 803 11.19 26.81 3.59
N PHE A 804 12.39 26.30 3.34
CA PHE A 804 12.55 24.92 2.93
C PHE A 804 12.18 24.05 4.13
N THR A 805 11.18 23.18 3.98
CA THR A 805 10.82 22.24 5.06
C THR A 805 11.57 20.96 4.90
N ASP A 806 11.58 20.42 3.68
CA ASP A 806 12.13 19.10 3.40
C ASP A 806 12.93 19.12 2.10
N VAL A 807 14.13 18.57 2.15
CA VAL A 807 14.98 18.26 1.00
C VAL A 807 15.08 16.74 0.93
N VAL A 808 14.33 16.13 0.04
CA VAL A 808 14.35 14.69 -0.18
C VAL A 808 15.33 14.36 -1.30
N TRP A 809 16.34 13.56 -1.02
CA TRP A 809 17.28 13.03 -2.00
C TRP A 809 17.11 11.52 -2.08
N ARG A 810 16.94 11.01 -3.29
CA ARG A 810 16.78 9.57 -3.53
C ARG A 810 18.09 9.02 -4.07
N CYS A 811 18.71 8.11 -3.34
CA CYS A 811 20.04 7.60 -3.72
C CYS A 811 19.96 6.73 -4.99
N PRO A 812 20.87 6.87 -5.97
CA PRO A 812 21.00 5.86 -7.01
C PRO A 812 21.50 4.55 -6.39
N SER A 813 21.09 3.40 -6.94
CA SER A 813 21.67 2.11 -6.53
C SER A 813 23.13 2.08 -6.94
N THR A 814 24.03 1.83 -5.99
CA THR A 814 25.48 1.88 -6.21
C THR A 814 26.20 0.76 -5.48
N ASP A 815 27.36 0.36 -5.99
CA ASP A 815 28.28 -0.52 -5.29
C ASP A 815 28.96 0.17 -4.08
N ASP A 816 29.53 -0.63 -3.17
CA ASP A 816 30.17 -0.16 -1.93
C ASP A 816 31.25 0.92 -2.14
N THR A 817 32.00 0.84 -3.24
CA THR A 817 33.09 1.78 -3.54
C THR A 817 32.56 3.15 -4.00
N GLN A 818 31.45 3.19 -4.74
CA GLN A 818 30.79 4.44 -5.11
C GLN A 818 30.00 5.04 -3.94
N ALA A 819 29.43 4.20 -3.08
CA ALA A 819 28.67 4.66 -1.91
C ALA A 819 29.50 5.61 -1.05
N PHE A 820 30.74 5.28 -0.70
CA PHE A 820 31.58 6.15 0.13
C PHE A 820 31.87 7.52 -0.53
N ALA A 821 32.16 7.54 -1.82
CA ALA A 821 32.40 8.78 -2.57
C ALA A 821 31.15 9.67 -2.64
N LEU A 822 29.98 9.06 -2.90
CA LEU A 822 28.69 9.75 -2.91
C LEU A 822 28.36 10.38 -1.56
N VAL A 823 28.70 9.67 -0.49
CA VAL A 823 28.45 10.11 0.87
C VAL A 823 29.32 11.31 1.25
N GLN A 824 30.61 11.33 0.87
CA GLN A 824 31.46 12.50 1.04
C GLN A 824 30.97 13.71 0.23
N GLN A 825 30.50 13.48 -0.99
CA GLN A 825 29.91 14.55 -1.81
C GLN A 825 28.61 15.07 -1.21
N PHE A 826 27.77 14.18 -0.66
CA PHE A 826 26.53 14.55 0.01
C PHE A 826 26.82 15.39 1.26
N GLU A 827 27.79 15.00 2.09
CA GLU A 827 28.22 15.81 3.23
C GLU A 827 28.65 17.20 2.78
N ALA A 828 29.59 17.30 1.84
CA ALA A 828 30.04 18.58 1.31
C ALA A 828 28.86 19.43 0.81
N THR A 829 27.91 18.80 0.12
CA THR A 829 26.69 19.44 -0.36
C THR A 829 25.82 19.97 0.78
N VAL A 830 25.57 19.19 1.82
CA VAL A 830 24.76 19.64 2.96
C VAL A 830 25.47 20.71 3.79
N VAL A 831 26.78 20.58 3.99
CA VAL A 831 27.60 21.60 4.66
C VAL A 831 27.52 22.92 3.93
N GLU A 832 27.65 22.89 2.61
CA GLU A 832 27.54 24.10 1.81
C GLU A 832 26.09 24.61 1.70
N MET A 833 25.08 23.77 1.98
CA MET A 833 23.66 24.15 2.03
C MET A 833 23.26 24.72 3.40
N ALA A 834 24.03 24.46 4.46
CA ALA A 834 23.72 24.82 5.84
C ALA A 834 23.71 26.35 6.09
N SER A 835 22.63 27.00 5.63
CA SER A 835 22.14 28.31 6.05
C SER A 835 21.53 28.19 7.46
N PRO A 836 21.43 29.26 8.29
CA PRO A 836 20.73 29.23 9.59
C PRO A 836 19.28 28.67 9.56
N THR A 837 18.69 28.50 8.37
CA THR A 837 17.40 27.83 8.14
C THR A 837 17.63 26.49 7.44
N ILE A 838 18.30 25.54 8.09
CA ILE A 838 18.58 24.22 7.50
C ILE A 838 17.26 23.45 7.34
N PRO A 839 16.86 23.08 6.10
CA PRO A 839 15.70 22.21 5.91
C PRO A 839 15.96 20.82 6.47
N ARG A 840 14.88 20.09 6.75
CA ARG A 840 15.00 18.66 7.04
C ARG A 840 15.49 17.94 5.78
N THR A 841 16.66 17.34 5.83
CA THR A 841 17.17 16.53 4.72
C THR A 841 16.71 15.08 4.89
N VAL A 842 16.04 14.51 3.89
CA VAL A 842 15.56 13.13 3.87
C VAL A 842 16.32 12.36 2.79
N LEU A 843 16.99 11.28 3.15
CA LEU A 843 17.66 10.38 2.20
C LEU A 843 16.73 9.19 1.93
N GLU A 844 16.03 9.14 0.80
CA GLU A 844 15.03 8.10 0.46
C GLU A 844 15.57 7.00 -0.49
N GLY A 845 14.92 5.84 -0.48
CA GLY A 845 15.12 4.80 -1.50
C GLY A 845 16.48 4.12 -1.45
N VAL A 846 17.15 4.22 -0.31
CA VAL A 846 18.50 3.74 -0.11
C VAL A 846 18.49 2.20 -0.09
N ASP A 847 19.33 1.58 -0.93
CA ASP A 847 19.59 0.15 -0.81
C ASP A 847 20.37 -0.15 0.49
N ARG A 848 20.27 -1.37 1.00
CA ARG A 848 20.85 -1.70 2.31
C ARG A 848 22.38 -1.52 2.34
N GLU A 849 23.05 -1.66 1.20
CA GLU A 849 24.51 -1.56 1.08
C GLU A 849 24.96 -0.10 1.18
N PHE A 850 24.32 0.81 0.45
CA PHE A 850 24.54 2.25 0.61
C PHE A 850 24.21 2.71 2.03
N ALA A 851 23.11 2.24 2.62
CA ALA A 851 22.76 2.58 4.00
C ALA A 851 23.88 2.16 4.97
N ARG A 852 24.47 0.97 4.77
CA ARG A 852 25.60 0.48 5.55
C ARG A 852 26.82 1.37 5.39
N ALA A 853 27.21 1.69 4.16
CA ALA A 853 28.34 2.57 3.89
C ALA A 853 28.15 3.97 4.50
N PHE A 854 26.94 4.54 4.37
CA PHE A 854 26.59 5.85 4.92
C PHE A 854 26.67 5.89 6.44
N VAL A 855 26.01 4.93 7.11
CA VAL A 855 26.04 4.80 8.57
C VAL A 855 27.46 4.59 9.07
N ARG A 856 28.24 3.73 8.40
CA ARG A 856 29.64 3.47 8.73
C ARG A 856 30.48 4.76 8.70
N GLY A 857 30.37 5.53 7.62
CA GLY A 857 31.11 6.79 7.50
C GLY A 857 30.73 7.81 8.58
N ILE A 858 29.45 7.80 9.03
CA ILE A 858 29.01 8.67 10.13
C ILE A 858 29.72 8.21 11.41
N LEU A 859 29.65 6.93 11.73
CA LEU A 859 30.20 6.37 12.97
C LEU A 859 31.73 6.46 13.06
N GLU A 860 32.44 6.46 11.92
CA GLU A 860 33.89 6.69 11.83
C GLU A 860 34.29 8.15 12.12
N GLY A 861 33.33 9.08 12.20
CA GLY A 861 33.61 10.51 12.28
C GLY A 861 34.07 11.11 10.95
N ASN A 862 34.04 10.33 9.87
CA ASN A 862 34.41 10.78 8.53
C ASN A 862 33.40 11.79 7.97
N ILE A 863 32.16 11.78 8.47
CA ILE A 863 31.05 12.62 8.02
C ILE A 863 30.60 13.68 9.06
N LEU A 864 31.29 13.79 10.20
CA LEU A 864 30.69 14.45 11.38
C LEU A 864 31.23 15.81 11.77
N GLY A 865 32.21 16.36 11.05
CA GLY A 865 32.76 17.66 11.40
C GLY A 865 31.68 18.76 11.47
N THR A 866 30.62 18.65 10.67
CA THR A 866 29.65 19.74 10.49
C THR A 866 28.21 19.36 10.85
N PHE A 867 27.81 18.10 10.67
CA PHE A 867 26.46 17.64 11.03
C PHE A 867 26.21 17.52 12.53
N ALA A 868 27.28 17.43 13.34
CA ALA A 868 27.17 17.35 14.80
C ALA A 868 26.44 18.55 15.43
N ALA A 869 26.37 19.68 14.73
CA ALA A 869 25.62 20.86 15.17
C ALA A 869 24.09 20.74 14.95
N TRP A 870 23.60 19.80 14.11
CA TRP A 870 22.19 19.74 13.68
C TRP A 870 21.63 18.31 13.49
N PRO A 871 21.78 17.40 14.46
CA PRO A 871 21.49 15.97 14.28
C PRO A 871 20.01 15.61 14.06
N SER A 872 19.07 16.48 14.44
CA SER A 872 17.62 16.22 14.29
C SER A 872 17.08 16.49 12.87
N LEU A 873 17.87 17.14 12.01
CA LEU A 873 17.42 17.60 10.70
C LEU A 873 17.74 16.64 9.56
N VAL A 874 18.54 15.61 9.78
CA VAL A 874 18.84 14.59 8.75
C VAL A 874 18.11 13.30 9.09
N THR A 875 17.29 12.83 8.16
CA THR A 875 16.61 11.53 8.25
C THR A 875 16.98 10.65 7.08
N VAL A 876 17.27 9.38 7.33
CA VAL A 876 17.54 8.35 6.33
C VAL A 876 16.33 7.44 6.28
N ASP A 877 15.79 7.21 5.09
CA ASP A 877 14.67 6.30 4.80
C ASP A 877 15.13 5.20 3.84
N ILE A 878 15.26 3.99 4.38
CA ILE A 878 15.83 2.82 3.71
C ILE A 878 14.69 1.94 3.22
N ALA A 879 14.69 1.61 1.93
CA ALA A 879 13.71 0.69 1.36
C ALA A 879 14.07 -0.75 1.75
N THR A 880 13.30 -1.38 2.64
CA THR A 880 13.62 -2.74 3.15
C THR A 880 12.99 -3.87 2.32
N GLY A 881 12.50 -3.60 1.11
CA GLY A 881 11.86 -4.59 0.23
C GLY A 881 10.51 -5.14 0.74
N GLY A 882 10.01 -4.64 1.86
CA GLY A 882 8.67 -4.92 2.41
C GLY A 882 7.87 -3.63 2.62
N ASP A 883 6.63 -3.74 3.09
CA ASP A 883 5.68 -2.61 3.20
C ASP A 883 6.09 -1.49 4.20
N THR A 884 7.22 -1.61 4.90
CA THR A 884 7.68 -0.62 5.88
C THR A 884 9.09 -0.13 5.57
N ASN A 885 9.24 1.12 5.15
CA ASN A 885 10.57 1.73 5.06
C ASN A 885 11.17 1.96 6.45
N LEU A 886 12.48 1.75 6.58
CA LEU A 886 13.20 2.03 7.81
C LEU A 886 13.65 3.49 7.82
N ARG A 887 12.96 4.32 8.62
CA ARG A 887 13.31 5.71 8.86
C ARG A 887 14.14 5.88 10.13
N MET A 888 15.31 6.53 10.03
CA MET A 888 16.19 6.82 11.16
C MET A 888 16.68 8.27 11.12
N THR A 889 16.90 8.90 12.28
CA THR A 889 17.51 10.24 12.35
C THR A 889 19.03 10.14 12.54
N LEU A 890 19.78 11.18 12.18
CA LEU A 890 21.22 11.21 12.44
C LEU A 890 21.54 11.12 13.94
N GLU A 891 20.70 11.71 14.79
CA GLU A 891 20.79 11.56 16.25
C GLU A 891 20.74 10.09 16.67
N GLU A 892 19.84 9.29 16.08
CA GLU A 892 19.74 7.85 16.35
C GLU A 892 20.95 7.07 15.84
N ILE A 893 21.57 7.50 14.75
CA ILE A 893 22.82 6.91 14.23
C ILE A 893 23.97 7.21 15.21
N LEU A 894 24.08 8.45 15.67
CA LEU A 894 25.13 8.88 16.59
C LEU A 894 24.99 8.30 18.00
N ALA A 895 23.76 8.07 18.42
CA ALA A 895 23.44 7.35 19.65
C ALA A 895 23.81 5.86 19.59
N ALA A 896 24.38 5.36 18.48
CA ALA A 896 24.87 3.99 18.39
C ALA A 896 25.93 3.73 19.48
N PRO A 897 25.69 2.74 20.35
CA PRO A 897 26.55 2.49 21.51
C PRO A 897 27.98 2.21 21.06
N THR A 898 28.94 2.63 21.88
CA THR A 898 30.37 2.37 21.65
C THR A 898 30.83 1.11 22.35
N HIS A 899 30.10 0.63 23.36
CA HIS A 899 30.41 -0.58 24.11
C HIS A 899 29.17 -1.45 24.21
N CYS A 900 29.38 -2.76 24.26
CA CYS A 900 28.34 -3.69 24.62
C CYS A 900 28.32 -3.80 26.17
N GLY A 901 27.56 -2.92 26.83
CA GLY A 901 27.51 -2.88 28.29
C GLY A 901 26.81 -1.63 28.84
N GLY A 902 26.10 -1.77 29.96
CA GLY A 902 25.56 -0.62 30.69
C GLY A 902 26.61 -0.12 31.68
N ALA A 903 27.12 1.09 31.47
CA ALA A 903 28.35 1.67 32.03
C ALA A 903 29.61 1.26 31.25
N ASP A 904 30.59 2.17 31.14
CA ASP A 904 31.77 2.14 30.27
C ASP A 904 32.76 0.95 30.45
N GLU A 905 32.32 -0.15 31.07
CA GLU A 905 33.10 -1.36 31.36
C GLU A 905 32.89 -2.51 30.35
N GLY A 906 32.05 -2.33 29.33
CA GLY A 906 31.79 -3.34 28.29
C GLY A 906 32.88 -3.38 27.21
N ASP A 907 32.94 -4.48 26.44
CA ASP A 907 33.86 -4.56 25.30
C ASP A 907 33.49 -3.49 24.24
N PRO A 908 34.48 -2.82 23.63
CA PRO A 908 34.23 -1.84 22.59
C PRO A 908 33.64 -2.53 21.36
N LEU A 909 32.53 -1.98 20.86
CA LEU A 909 31.90 -2.46 19.63
C LEU A 909 32.75 -2.08 18.43
N THR A 910 32.95 -3.05 17.53
CA THR A 910 33.54 -2.73 16.23
C THR A 910 32.63 -1.81 15.45
N LEU A 911 33.21 -1.03 14.56
CA LEU A 911 32.46 -0.12 13.71
C LEU A 911 31.36 -0.84 12.89
N GLU A 912 31.67 -2.02 12.37
CA GLU A 912 30.72 -2.84 11.61
C GLU A 912 29.55 -3.28 12.48
N GLN A 913 29.82 -3.67 13.73
CA GLN A 913 28.78 -4.03 14.70
C GLN A 913 27.86 -2.85 15.04
N ARG A 914 28.43 -1.65 15.21
CA ARG A 914 27.67 -0.41 15.43
C ARG A 914 26.83 -0.04 14.20
N THR A 915 27.36 -0.29 13.00
CA THR A 915 26.67 -0.03 11.73
C THR A 915 25.45 -0.93 11.58
N GLU A 916 25.59 -2.25 11.77
CA GLU A 916 24.46 -3.17 11.72
C GLU A 916 23.43 -2.88 12.81
N TRP A 917 23.88 -2.46 14.01
CA TRP A 917 22.98 -2.04 15.08
C TRP A 917 22.04 -0.92 14.64
N VAL A 918 22.54 0.08 13.91
CA VAL A 918 21.73 1.19 13.41
C VAL A 918 20.73 0.71 12.35
N LEU A 919 21.14 -0.20 11.47
CA LEU A 919 20.32 -0.76 10.40
C LEU A 919 19.28 -1.77 10.90
N CYS A 920 19.42 -2.30 12.11
CA CYS A 920 18.37 -3.05 12.79
C CYS A 920 17.20 -2.10 13.11
N GLY A 921 16.19 -2.07 12.24
CA GLY A 921 15.03 -1.20 12.43
C GLY A 921 14.29 -1.42 13.76
N GLY A 922 13.86 -0.34 14.41
CA GLY A 922 13.11 -0.41 15.67
C GLY A 922 13.95 -0.78 16.90
N LEU A 923 13.65 -0.16 18.05
CA LEU A 923 14.41 -0.29 19.30
C LEU A 923 14.57 -1.74 19.80
N ALA A 924 13.59 -2.61 19.55
CA ALA A 924 13.64 -4.02 19.98
C ALA A 924 14.74 -4.81 19.23
N LEU A 925 14.84 -4.65 17.91
CA LEU A 925 15.87 -5.34 17.12
C LEU A 925 17.27 -4.81 17.45
N LYS A 926 17.38 -3.49 17.69
CA LYS A 926 18.61 -2.85 18.18
C LYS A 926 19.09 -3.48 19.49
N HIS A 927 18.19 -3.66 20.45
CA HIS A 927 18.53 -4.27 21.73
C HIS A 927 18.95 -5.74 21.59
N ALA A 928 18.21 -6.52 20.79
CA ALA A 928 18.53 -7.91 20.52
C ALA A 928 19.93 -8.09 19.88
N HIS A 929 20.30 -7.18 18.97
CA HIS A 929 21.64 -7.17 18.36
C HIS A 929 22.75 -6.95 19.40
N LEU A 930 22.59 -6.00 20.34
CA LEU A 930 23.59 -5.78 21.40
C LEU A 930 23.73 -6.96 22.34
N GLN A 931 22.62 -7.62 22.67
CA GLN A 931 22.65 -8.83 23.48
C GLN A 931 23.39 -9.97 22.76
N LYS A 932 23.18 -10.13 21.45
CA LYS A 932 23.93 -11.12 20.66
C LYS A 932 25.44 -10.85 20.72
N LEU A 933 25.87 -9.60 20.62
CA LEU A 933 27.29 -9.23 20.68
C LEU A 933 27.91 -9.43 22.06
N ASN A 934 27.19 -9.05 23.13
CA ASN A 934 27.61 -9.29 24.51
C ASN A 934 27.87 -10.77 24.80
N LEU A 935 26.98 -11.64 24.33
CA LEU A 935 27.12 -13.08 24.52
C LEU A 935 28.37 -13.61 23.80
N ARG A 936 28.63 -13.14 22.56
CA ARG A 936 29.82 -13.51 21.80
C ARG A 936 31.12 -13.09 22.50
N SER A 937 31.15 -11.87 23.05
CA SER A 937 32.28 -11.36 23.85
C SER A 937 32.57 -12.19 25.10
N SER A 938 31.53 -12.49 25.90
CA SER A 938 31.70 -13.31 27.11
C SER A 938 32.22 -14.72 26.79
N TYR A 939 31.76 -15.31 25.69
CA TYR A 939 32.20 -16.62 25.25
C TYR A 939 33.69 -16.64 24.86
N ILE A 940 34.16 -15.61 24.16
CA ILE A 940 35.58 -15.49 23.78
C ILE A 940 36.47 -15.33 25.03
N GLN A 941 36.03 -14.60 26.06
CA GLN A 941 36.75 -14.46 27.32
C GLN A 941 36.83 -15.78 28.11
N ASP A 942 35.75 -16.55 28.13
CA ASP A 942 35.70 -17.85 28.82
C ASP A 942 36.58 -18.90 28.12
N VAL A 943 36.60 -18.93 26.79
CA VAL A 943 37.49 -19.82 26.02
C VAL A 943 38.96 -19.43 26.21
N SER A 944 39.26 -18.13 26.24
CA SER A 944 40.63 -17.64 26.46
C SER A 944 41.15 -17.96 27.87
N THR A 945 40.30 -17.87 28.90
CA THR A 945 40.66 -18.23 30.28
C THR A 945 40.77 -19.74 30.50
N ALA A 946 39.95 -20.55 29.81
CA ALA A 946 40.07 -22.00 29.82
C ALA A 946 41.40 -22.47 29.19
N SER A 947 41.82 -21.85 28.08
CA SER A 947 43.06 -22.22 27.39
C SER A 947 44.34 -21.99 28.21
N HIS A 948 44.32 -21.09 29.20
CA HIS A 948 45.44 -20.85 30.11
C HIS A 948 45.52 -21.86 31.29
N THR A 949 44.50 -22.69 31.52
CA THR A 949 44.49 -23.67 32.63
C THR A 949 44.80 -25.10 32.21
N SER A 950 44.83 -25.40 30.91
CA SER A 950 45.31 -26.70 30.39
C SER A 950 46.68 -26.55 29.74
N GLY A 951 47.74 -26.78 30.50
CA GLY A 951 49.08 -26.97 29.97
C GLY A 951 49.20 -28.31 29.24
N GLU A 952 48.65 -28.42 28.03
CA GLU A 952 49.02 -29.49 27.10
C GLU A 952 49.02 -28.96 25.67
N SER A 953 50.24 -28.84 25.13
CA SER A 953 50.56 -28.38 23.80
C SER A 953 50.24 -29.46 22.78
N THR A 954 49.15 -29.31 22.02
CA THR A 954 49.03 -29.88 20.68
C THR A 954 48.21 -29.00 19.75
N LYS A 955 48.90 -28.41 18.77
CA LYS A 955 48.47 -27.88 17.45
C LYS A 955 46.97 -27.63 17.25
N ASN A 956 46.55 -26.38 17.40
CA ASN A 956 45.28 -25.86 16.88
C ASN A 956 45.57 -24.89 15.73
N HIS A 957 45.34 -25.34 14.50
CA HIS A 957 45.16 -24.43 13.35
C HIS A 957 43.83 -24.67 12.62
N ASP A 958 43.04 -25.68 13.01
CA ASP A 958 41.81 -26.10 12.33
C ASP A 958 40.52 -25.77 13.12
N VAL A 959 40.59 -25.03 14.23
CA VAL A 959 39.43 -24.78 15.12
C VAL A 959 38.71 -23.45 14.82
N GLU A 960 39.31 -22.55 14.05
CA GLU A 960 38.71 -21.23 13.77
C GLU A 960 37.58 -21.29 12.72
N GLU A 961 37.59 -22.28 11.81
CA GLU A 961 36.61 -22.39 10.72
C GLU A 961 35.30 -23.08 11.16
N ASP A 962 35.34 -23.96 12.17
CA ASP A 962 34.14 -24.62 12.71
C ASP A 962 33.33 -23.70 13.66
N LEU A 963 33.94 -22.64 14.22
CA LEU A 963 33.31 -21.75 15.20
C LEU A 963 32.41 -20.66 14.59
N GLU A 964 32.55 -20.34 13.30
CA GLU A 964 31.64 -19.41 12.62
C GLU A 964 30.32 -20.06 12.19
N THR A 965 30.25 -21.39 12.16
CA THR A 965 29.05 -22.12 11.76
C THR A 965 28.08 -22.37 12.94
N GLU A 966 28.54 -22.19 14.19
CA GLU A 966 27.74 -22.41 15.41
C GLU A 966 27.25 -21.13 16.14
N ALA A 967 27.51 -19.91 15.64
CA ALA A 967 27.12 -18.63 16.28
C ALA A 967 26.34 -17.66 15.35
#